data_AF-L8H076-F1
#
_entry.id   AF-L8H076-F1
#
_cell.length_a   1.000
_cell.length_b   1.000
_cell.length_c   1.000
_cell.angle_alpha   90.00
_cell.angle_beta   90.00
_cell.angle_gamma   90.00
#
_symmetry.space_group_name_H-M   'P 1'
#
loop_
_entity.id
_entity.type
_entity.pdbx_description
1 polymer ?
#
loop_
_entity_poly.entity_id
_entity_poly.type
_entity_poly.pdbx_seq_one_letter_code
_entity_poly.pdbx_strand_id
1 'polypeptide(L)'
;MEATLESLEVEFYAIRDQQEALTEEFLALRTSGGDKEKIESIQNRLKEIKTQLAEKQKEIVSLKADWKAKPVEKKKKPVVKKEKPANAKPAAAPKKNEKAGGGQQKESLLGITTRKEDNFPKWYKEVITRAELIEFYDISGCYILRPWSYRMWEIVQGFFDGEIKKLGVRNAYFPCLVSKDALEREADHIAGFAPEVAWVTRSGQSEMQEPVAIRPTSETIMYPAYAKWIRSHRDLPLKLNQWANVIRWEFKHPVPFLRTREFLWQEGHSAFATLEEAGKEVLDILDLYRRVYEEILAVPVVPGKKSEEEKFAGGLYTTTVEAFIPQNGRGIQGATSHCLGQNFAKMFSIQFEDPDKPGDKLYAWQNSWGLTTRTLGVLTMVHGDNKGLVLPPRVAPIQVVVVPIYYKETQNAALDAKAVEVVDQLLAAGIRAHFDDRTNYTPGWKYNHWETKGVSLRIELGPKDLENNQCVFARRDWREGDDASKKKVTVPLEGIAGKVSAMLEEIQDSMFQRAKAERDSRMKQAFDFDEFMKVLDGGNLVLTPWCDEKECENEVKKRSGGKEEKEDTEQEKQAKAEKERKEQIAKVKQEMTKLAARLAQLEGNTQVVAEVAKEVAHVESAKGKEKQVADEAAKKAEDKKAAEEEDDAKGFGLKAAAKTLCKPFNHPELKPEHKCFACGSAAKAWTLWGRSY
;
A
#
# COMPACT_ATOMS: atom_id res chain seq x y z
N MET A 1 27.94 14.44 -23.79
CA MET A 1 27.64 13.09 -24.30
C MET A 1 26.72 12.35 -23.34
N GLU A 2 27.10 12.05 -22.10
CA GLU A 2 26.18 11.42 -21.12
C GLU A 2 24.98 12.32 -20.81
N ALA A 3 25.21 13.58 -20.44
CA ALA A 3 24.15 14.59 -20.29
C ALA A 3 23.36 14.86 -21.59
N THR A 4 23.96 14.63 -22.76
CA THR A 4 23.30 14.80 -24.07
C THR A 4 22.39 13.61 -24.38
N LEU A 5 22.83 12.40 -24.01
CA LEU A 5 22.06 11.18 -24.14
C LEU A 5 20.85 11.21 -23.20
N GLU A 6 21.07 11.63 -21.95
CA GLU A 6 20.02 11.79 -20.95
C GLU A 6 18.97 12.81 -21.42
N SER A 7 19.39 13.95 -21.98
CA SER A 7 18.49 14.94 -22.59
C SER A 7 17.66 14.35 -23.75
N LEU A 8 18.28 13.58 -24.65
CA LEU A 8 17.58 12.95 -25.77
C LEU A 8 16.60 11.85 -25.31
N GLU A 9 16.96 11.08 -24.29
CA GLU A 9 16.09 10.07 -23.69
C GLU A 9 14.89 10.71 -23.00
N VAL A 10 15.08 11.82 -22.27
CA VAL A 10 13.98 12.60 -21.67
C VAL A 10 13.02 13.14 -22.75
N GLU A 11 13.55 13.72 -23.84
CA GLU A 11 12.72 14.17 -24.96
C GLU A 11 11.95 13.02 -25.64
N PHE A 12 12.61 11.86 -25.82
CA PHE A 12 11.98 10.67 -26.39
C PHE A 12 10.81 10.18 -25.53
N TYR A 13 10.99 10.10 -24.21
CA TYR A 13 9.92 9.70 -23.30
C TYR A 13 8.79 10.72 -23.25
N ALA A 14 9.07 12.02 -23.29
CA ALA A 14 8.03 13.05 -23.34
C ALA A 14 7.17 12.96 -24.62
N ILE A 15 7.77 12.66 -25.77
CA ILE A 15 7.02 12.45 -27.02
C ILE A 15 6.20 11.15 -26.96
N ARG A 16 6.72 10.11 -26.31
CA ARG A 16 6.00 8.85 -26.10
C ARG A 16 4.76 9.04 -25.21
N ASP A 17 4.88 9.81 -24.14
CA ASP A 17 3.75 10.11 -23.25
C ASP A 17 2.64 10.89 -24.00
N GLN A 18 3.01 11.78 -24.92
CA GLN A 18 2.04 12.42 -25.83
C GLN A 18 1.35 11.43 -26.77
N GLN A 19 2.09 10.42 -27.27
CA GLN A 19 1.53 9.36 -28.08
C GLN A 19 0.49 8.54 -27.32
N GLU A 20 0.77 8.20 -26.07
CA GLU A 20 -0.12 7.43 -25.20
C GLU A 20 -1.40 8.21 -24.91
N ALA A 21 -1.30 9.48 -24.50
CA ALA A 21 -2.45 10.34 -24.23
C ALA A 21 -3.37 10.51 -25.45
N LEU A 22 -2.81 10.76 -26.64
CA LEU A 22 -3.59 10.88 -27.88
C LEU A 22 -4.20 9.54 -28.32
N THR A 23 -3.56 8.42 -27.99
CA THR A 23 -4.11 7.09 -28.28
C THR A 23 -5.32 6.79 -27.39
N GLU A 24 -5.27 7.17 -26.11
CA GLU A 24 -6.41 7.06 -25.20
C GLU A 24 -7.58 7.95 -25.66
N GLU A 25 -7.32 9.19 -26.04
CA GLU A 25 -8.34 10.10 -26.59
C GLU A 25 -8.97 9.55 -27.87
N PHE A 26 -8.14 9.01 -28.78
CA PHE A 26 -8.59 8.36 -30.01
C PHE A 26 -9.52 7.17 -29.74
N LEU A 27 -9.17 6.32 -28.78
CA LEU A 27 -9.97 5.15 -28.40
C LEU A 27 -11.30 5.58 -27.75
N ALA A 28 -11.27 6.59 -26.88
CA ALA A 28 -12.48 7.14 -26.25
C ALA A 28 -13.46 7.72 -27.28
N LEU A 29 -12.96 8.51 -28.25
CA LEU A 29 -13.78 9.11 -29.31
C LEU A 29 -14.35 8.05 -30.27
N ARG A 30 -13.56 7.03 -30.63
CA ARG A 30 -14.03 5.95 -31.51
C ARG A 30 -15.12 5.10 -30.85
N THR A 31 -15.03 4.88 -29.54
CA THR A 31 -15.99 4.07 -28.77
C THR A 31 -17.30 4.82 -28.51
N SER A 32 -17.24 6.14 -28.36
CA SER A 32 -18.42 7.00 -28.10
C SER A 32 -19.14 7.48 -29.37
N GLY A 33 -18.64 7.15 -30.57
CA GLY A 33 -19.18 7.67 -31.83
C GLY A 33 -18.91 9.17 -32.02
N GLY A 34 -17.79 9.66 -31.48
CA GLY A 34 -17.39 11.06 -31.49
C GLY A 34 -17.13 11.65 -32.89
N ASP A 35 -16.90 12.96 -32.91
CA ASP A 35 -16.71 13.77 -34.11
C ASP A 35 -15.63 13.22 -35.06
N LYS A 36 -16.01 12.94 -36.31
CA LYS A 36 -15.14 12.37 -37.34
C LYS A 36 -13.95 13.28 -37.68
N GLU A 37 -14.11 14.61 -37.64
CA GLU A 37 -13.03 15.55 -37.92
C GLU A 37 -11.97 15.50 -36.81
N LYS A 38 -12.39 15.36 -35.54
CA LYS A 38 -11.46 15.18 -34.41
C LYS A 38 -10.72 13.85 -34.48
N ILE A 39 -11.40 12.77 -34.86
CA ILE A 39 -10.78 11.46 -35.05
C ILE A 39 -9.69 11.52 -36.13
N GLU A 40 -9.96 12.16 -37.27
CA GLU A 40 -8.99 12.34 -38.35
C GLU A 40 -7.82 13.24 -37.95
N SER A 41 -8.09 14.32 -37.20
CA SER A 41 -7.06 15.19 -36.62
C SER A 41 -6.11 14.43 -35.68
N ILE A 42 -6.65 13.63 -34.76
CA ILE A 42 -5.85 12.83 -33.82
C ILE A 42 -5.03 11.77 -34.57
N GLN A 43 -5.60 11.12 -35.60
CA GLN A 43 -4.85 10.17 -36.44
C GLN A 43 -3.66 10.82 -37.16
N ASN A 44 -3.84 12.03 -37.69
CA ASN A 44 -2.75 12.76 -38.33
C ASN A 44 -1.66 13.14 -37.30
N ARG A 45 -2.06 13.56 -36.10
CA ARG A 45 -1.11 13.87 -35.02
C ARG A 45 -0.33 12.64 -34.55
N LEU A 46 -0.99 11.49 -34.43
CA LEU A 46 -0.34 10.21 -34.09
C LEU A 46 0.68 9.77 -35.16
N LYS A 47 0.42 10.03 -36.45
CA LYS A 47 1.41 9.78 -37.51
C LYS A 47 2.64 10.68 -37.36
N GLU A 48 2.44 11.96 -37.07
CA GLU A 48 3.54 12.92 -36.87
C GLU A 48 4.42 12.54 -35.67
N ILE A 49 3.79 12.18 -34.55
CA ILE A 49 4.49 11.71 -33.34
C ILE A 49 5.29 10.43 -33.60
N LYS A 50 4.74 9.49 -34.38
CA LYS A 50 5.48 8.29 -34.80
C LYS A 50 6.76 8.63 -35.57
N THR A 51 6.70 9.63 -36.46
CA THR A 51 7.89 10.12 -37.18
C THR A 51 8.92 10.72 -36.23
N GLN A 52 8.48 11.57 -35.29
CA GLN A 52 9.35 12.20 -34.30
C GLN A 52 10.05 11.17 -33.39
N LEU A 53 9.33 10.15 -32.93
CA LEU A 53 9.92 9.04 -32.15
C LEU A 53 10.96 8.27 -32.96
N ALA A 54 10.70 8.01 -34.24
CA ALA A 54 11.66 7.33 -35.11
C ALA A 54 12.93 8.14 -35.33
N GLU A 55 12.82 9.47 -35.46
CA GLU A 55 13.97 10.38 -35.57
C GLU A 55 14.79 10.43 -34.28
N LYS A 56 14.13 10.62 -33.13
CA LYS A 56 14.80 10.63 -31.82
C LYS A 56 15.45 9.30 -31.49
N GLN A 57 14.82 8.19 -31.84
CA GLN A 57 15.43 6.86 -31.69
C GLN A 57 16.71 6.72 -32.51
N LYS A 58 16.74 7.23 -33.76
CA LYS A 58 17.95 7.24 -34.59
C LYS A 58 19.06 8.08 -33.98
N GLU A 59 18.74 9.27 -33.44
CA GLU A 59 19.71 10.13 -32.75
C GLU A 59 20.32 9.43 -31.53
N ILE A 60 19.49 8.81 -30.68
CA ILE A 60 19.92 8.05 -29.49
C ILE A 60 20.83 6.89 -29.89
N VAL A 61 20.45 6.12 -30.93
CA VAL A 61 21.23 4.98 -31.41
C VAL A 61 22.59 5.43 -31.97
N SER A 62 22.62 6.51 -32.76
CA SER A 62 23.85 7.09 -33.29
C SER A 62 24.79 7.53 -32.17
N LEU A 63 24.27 8.26 -31.17
CA LEU A 63 25.07 8.76 -30.06
C LEU A 63 25.63 7.62 -29.19
N LYS A 64 24.85 6.54 -29.01
CA LYS A 64 25.28 5.33 -28.30
C LYS A 64 26.36 4.56 -29.07
N ALA A 65 26.30 4.55 -30.41
CA ALA A 65 27.33 3.94 -31.25
C ALA A 65 28.66 4.71 -31.16
N ASP A 66 28.60 6.04 -31.20
CA ASP A 66 29.77 6.91 -31.05
C ASP A 66 30.42 6.82 -29.66
N TRP A 67 29.61 6.59 -28.62
CA TRP A 67 30.10 6.36 -27.26
C TRP A 67 30.92 5.08 -27.13
N LYS A 68 30.50 3.99 -27.78
CA LYS A 68 31.22 2.70 -27.76
C LYS A 68 32.54 2.72 -28.52
N ALA A 69 32.75 3.69 -29.41
CA ALA A 69 33.93 3.77 -30.27
C ALA A 69 35.15 4.48 -29.65
N LYS A 70 35.06 5.06 -28.44
CA LYS A 70 36.18 5.78 -27.80
C LYS A 70 37.08 4.85 -26.95
N PRO A 71 38.42 4.83 -27.15
CA PRO A 71 39.33 4.06 -26.30
C PRO A 71 39.44 4.68 -24.91
N VAL A 72 39.27 3.88 -23.86
CA VAL A 72 39.53 4.29 -22.47
C VAL A 72 41.04 4.27 -22.22
N GLU A 73 41.67 5.44 -22.10
CA GLU A 73 43.04 5.57 -21.59
C GLU A 73 43.12 5.12 -20.13
N LYS A 74 43.83 4.02 -19.88
CA LYS A 74 44.15 3.55 -18.53
C LYS A 74 45.16 4.49 -17.86
N LYS A 75 44.71 5.36 -16.96
CA LYS A 75 45.59 6.08 -16.02
C LYS A 75 46.32 5.08 -15.11
N LYS A 76 47.67 5.08 -15.20
CA LYS A 76 48.58 4.32 -14.33
C LYS A 76 48.43 4.80 -12.87
N LYS A 77 48.23 3.87 -11.93
CA LYS A 77 48.37 4.12 -10.48
C LYS A 77 49.86 4.18 -10.09
N PRO A 78 50.27 5.03 -9.13
CA PRO A 78 51.67 5.11 -8.69
C PRO A 78 52.03 3.91 -7.82
N VAL A 79 53.24 3.38 -8.05
CA VAL A 79 53.84 2.25 -7.33
C VAL A 79 54.49 2.79 -6.05
N VAL A 80 54.04 2.33 -4.88
CA VAL A 80 54.77 2.46 -3.61
C VAL A 80 55.51 1.15 -3.36
N LYS A 81 56.85 1.21 -3.34
CA LYS A 81 57.73 0.10 -2.98
C LYS A 81 57.64 -0.18 -1.47
N LYS A 82 57.43 -1.45 -1.10
CA LYS A 82 57.86 -1.99 0.20
C LYS A 82 58.59 -3.31 -0.04
N GLU A 83 59.75 -3.41 0.60
CA GLU A 83 60.77 -4.44 0.43
C GLU A 83 60.32 -5.80 0.99
N LYS A 84 60.82 -6.87 0.36
CA LYS A 84 60.76 -8.26 0.85
C LYS A 84 62.01 -8.56 1.69
N PRO A 85 61.93 -9.50 2.64
CA PRO A 85 63.03 -10.41 2.90
C PRO A 85 62.76 -11.79 2.28
N ALA A 86 63.87 -12.43 1.90
CA ALA A 86 63.99 -13.69 1.18
C ALA A 86 63.93 -14.91 2.10
N ASN A 87 63.44 -16.05 1.60
CA ASN A 87 64.23 -17.29 1.51
C ASN A 87 63.55 -18.41 0.70
N ALA A 88 64.38 -19.36 0.26
CA ALA A 88 64.21 -20.23 -0.90
C ALA A 88 63.50 -21.61 -0.65
N LYS A 89 62.86 -22.10 -1.73
CA LYS A 89 62.70 -23.47 -2.34
C LYS A 89 62.89 -24.75 -1.48
N PRO A 90 62.32 -25.96 -1.82
CA PRO A 90 62.14 -26.49 -3.19
C PRO A 90 60.97 -27.50 -3.48
N ALA A 91 60.81 -27.81 -4.78
CA ALA A 91 60.45 -29.09 -5.43
C ALA A 91 59.07 -29.77 -5.22
N ALA A 92 58.72 -30.63 -6.19
CA ALA A 92 57.36 -31.00 -6.61
C ALA A 92 56.94 -32.46 -6.34
N ALA A 93 55.61 -32.64 -6.16
CA ALA A 93 54.71 -33.78 -6.47
C ALA A 93 54.92 -35.10 -5.68
N PRO A 94 53.85 -35.90 -5.36
CA PRO A 94 52.74 -36.25 -6.26
C PRO A 94 51.31 -36.34 -5.69
N LYS A 95 50.36 -36.49 -6.63
CA LYS A 95 48.90 -36.53 -6.52
C LYS A 95 48.36 -37.68 -5.65
N LYS A 96 47.24 -37.42 -4.95
CA LYS A 96 46.16 -38.40 -4.71
C LYS A 96 44.80 -37.74 -4.96
N ASN A 97 43.95 -38.48 -5.66
CA ASN A 97 42.59 -38.16 -6.04
C ASN A 97 41.66 -38.08 -4.82
N GLU A 98 40.90 -37.00 -4.69
CA GLU A 98 39.55 -37.06 -4.12
C GLU A 98 38.59 -36.26 -5.00
N LYS A 99 37.55 -36.95 -5.47
CA LYS A 99 36.40 -36.36 -6.15
C LYS A 99 35.60 -35.57 -5.11
N ALA A 100 35.46 -34.26 -5.30
CA ALA A 100 34.41 -33.47 -4.69
C ALA A 100 33.53 -32.88 -5.80
N GLY A 101 32.37 -33.51 -5.99
CA GLY A 101 31.25 -32.91 -6.68
C GLY A 101 30.65 -31.79 -5.83
N GLY A 102 30.04 -30.82 -6.52
CA GLY A 102 29.37 -29.68 -5.88
C GLY A 102 29.64 -28.38 -6.60
N GLY A 103 29.17 -28.27 -7.85
CA GLY A 103 29.10 -26.97 -8.52
C GLY A 103 28.06 -26.11 -7.82
N GLN A 104 28.49 -25.20 -6.95
CA GLN A 104 27.65 -24.09 -6.52
C GLN A 104 27.47 -23.16 -7.73
N GLN A 105 26.28 -23.22 -8.32
CA GLN A 105 25.78 -22.21 -9.23
C GLN A 105 25.79 -20.88 -8.48
N LYS A 106 26.60 -19.90 -8.93
CA LYS A 106 26.49 -18.52 -8.46
C LYS A 106 25.09 -18.02 -8.84
N GLU A 107 24.14 -18.05 -7.92
CA GLU A 107 22.86 -17.39 -8.07
C GLU A 107 23.11 -15.90 -8.37
N SER A 108 22.51 -15.39 -9.43
CA SER A 108 22.64 -13.98 -9.79
C SER A 108 22.00 -13.11 -8.71
N LEU A 109 22.70 -12.06 -8.26
CA LEU A 109 22.22 -11.03 -7.32
C LEU A 109 20.93 -10.30 -7.77
N LEU A 110 20.36 -10.63 -8.93
CA LEU A 110 19.17 -9.99 -9.50
C LEU A 110 17.85 -10.52 -8.92
N GLY A 111 17.76 -11.83 -8.64
CA GLY A 111 16.55 -12.49 -8.15
C GLY A 111 16.35 -12.32 -6.64
N ILE A 112 15.24 -12.78 -6.08
CA ILE A 112 15.02 -12.77 -4.62
C ILE A 112 16.00 -13.75 -3.95
N THR A 113 16.69 -13.30 -2.91
CA THR A 113 17.70 -14.10 -2.19
C THR A 113 17.17 -14.70 -0.90
N THR A 114 16.12 -14.12 -0.33
CA THR A 114 15.49 -14.61 0.89
C THR A 114 14.21 -15.36 0.54
N ARG A 115 14.04 -16.58 1.04
CA ARG A 115 12.78 -17.31 0.84
C ARG A 115 11.68 -16.76 1.73
N LYS A 116 10.46 -16.73 1.20
CA LYS A 116 9.24 -16.26 1.86
C LYS A 116 8.95 -17.02 3.16
N GLU A 117 9.23 -18.31 3.17
CA GLU A 117 9.01 -19.20 4.32
C GLU A 117 10.08 -19.05 5.41
N ASP A 118 11.29 -18.63 5.05
CA ASP A 118 12.45 -18.58 5.94
C ASP A 118 12.51 -17.25 6.72
N ASN A 119 12.31 -16.13 6.03
CA ASN A 119 12.26 -14.80 6.66
C ASN A 119 11.30 -13.89 5.88
N PHE A 120 10.03 -13.91 6.30
CA PHE A 120 8.94 -13.23 5.62
C PHE A 120 9.09 -11.68 5.56
N PRO A 121 9.49 -10.97 6.63
CA PRO A 121 9.76 -9.52 6.57
C PRO A 121 10.86 -9.16 5.56
N LYS A 122 11.99 -9.86 5.60
CA LYS A 122 13.11 -9.61 4.69
C LYS A 122 12.75 -9.97 3.25
N TRP A 123 12.04 -11.08 3.03
CA TRP A 123 11.49 -11.42 1.72
C TRP A 123 10.58 -10.30 1.19
N TYR A 124 9.65 -9.79 2.00
CA TYR A 124 8.73 -8.73 1.58
C TYR A 124 9.50 -7.48 1.14
N LYS A 125 10.49 -7.06 1.92
CA LYS A 125 11.40 -5.93 1.60
C LYS A 125 12.16 -6.16 0.30
N GLU A 126 12.70 -7.36 0.08
CA GLU A 126 13.37 -7.71 -1.19
C GLU A 126 12.40 -7.66 -2.38
N VAL A 127 11.19 -8.19 -2.25
CA VAL A 127 10.21 -8.21 -3.35
C VAL A 127 9.81 -6.79 -3.75
N ILE A 128 9.41 -5.95 -2.80
CA ILE A 128 8.91 -4.60 -3.13
C ILE A 128 10.01 -3.66 -3.67
N THR A 129 11.26 -3.90 -3.31
CA THR A 129 12.41 -3.12 -3.83
C THR A 129 12.89 -3.64 -5.18
N ARG A 130 13.14 -4.95 -5.31
CA ARG A 130 13.65 -5.56 -6.56
C ARG A 130 12.61 -5.58 -7.68
N ALA A 131 11.31 -5.61 -7.35
CA ALA A 131 10.24 -5.42 -8.33
C ALA A 131 10.06 -3.94 -8.75
N GLU A 132 10.76 -3.02 -8.09
CA GLU A 132 10.67 -1.57 -8.29
C GLU A 132 9.27 -1.02 -7.97
N LEU A 133 8.64 -1.54 -6.91
CA LEU A 133 7.36 -1.02 -6.42
C LEU A 133 7.57 0.26 -5.61
N ILE A 134 8.58 0.28 -4.75
CA ILE A 134 8.88 1.42 -3.89
C ILE A 134 10.35 1.78 -3.89
N GLU A 135 10.64 3.01 -3.44
CA GLU A 135 11.95 3.42 -2.94
C GLU A 135 11.81 3.86 -1.49
N PHE A 136 12.77 3.51 -0.63
CA PHE A 136 12.81 4.00 0.74
C PHE A 136 13.14 5.50 0.75
N TYR A 137 12.41 6.25 1.56
CA TYR A 137 12.61 7.70 1.70
C TYR A 137 13.42 8.03 2.96
N ASP A 138 13.98 9.23 3.01
CA ASP A 138 14.78 9.71 4.15
C ASP A 138 13.91 10.08 5.37
N ILE A 139 12.62 10.31 5.17
CA ILE A 139 11.63 10.42 6.24
C ILE A 139 11.06 9.04 6.57
N SER A 140 11.32 8.57 7.80
CA SER A 140 10.82 7.29 8.30
C SER A 140 9.29 7.18 8.17
N GLY A 141 8.84 6.04 7.64
CA GLY A 141 7.44 5.73 7.40
C GLY A 141 6.85 6.34 6.13
N CYS A 142 7.63 7.09 5.35
CA CYS A 142 7.27 7.54 4.02
C CYS A 142 8.05 6.74 2.97
N TYR A 143 7.41 6.49 1.82
CA TYR A 143 7.97 5.68 0.73
C TYR A 143 7.60 6.30 -0.60
N ILE A 144 8.53 6.31 -1.55
CA ILE A 144 8.24 6.75 -2.91
C ILE A 144 7.52 5.61 -3.62
N LEU A 145 6.30 5.87 -4.09
CA LEU A 145 5.57 4.94 -4.95
C LEU A 145 6.09 5.08 -6.38
N ARG A 146 6.91 4.13 -6.82
CA ARG A 146 7.49 4.11 -8.17
C ARG A 146 6.39 3.81 -9.21
N PRO A 147 6.61 4.12 -10.52
CA PRO A 147 5.59 3.96 -11.55
C PRO A 147 4.93 2.57 -11.58
N TRP A 148 5.67 1.51 -11.24
CA TRP A 148 5.12 0.15 -11.20
C TRP A 148 3.98 -0.01 -10.18
N SER A 149 4.18 0.48 -8.94
CA SER A 149 3.14 0.40 -7.90
C SER A 149 2.09 1.49 -8.05
N TYR A 150 2.47 2.69 -8.48
CA TYR A 150 1.52 3.77 -8.70
C TYR A 150 0.51 3.41 -9.81
N ARG A 151 0.97 2.77 -10.90
CA ARG A 151 0.08 2.26 -11.94
C ARG A 151 -0.91 1.21 -11.42
N MET A 152 -0.49 0.34 -10.49
CA MET A 152 -1.40 -0.60 -9.83
C MET A 152 -2.48 0.13 -9.04
N TRP A 153 -2.12 1.21 -8.34
CA TRP A 153 -3.07 2.06 -7.63
C TRP A 153 -4.03 2.80 -8.58
N GLU A 154 -3.55 3.33 -9.70
CA GLU A 154 -4.39 3.96 -10.72
C GLU A 154 -5.44 3.00 -11.28
N ILE A 155 -5.11 1.72 -11.46
CA ILE A 155 -6.06 0.71 -11.92
C ILE A 155 -7.15 0.46 -10.87
N VAL A 156 -6.76 0.33 -9.59
CA VAL A 156 -7.72 0.20 -8.48
C VAL A 156 -8.62 1.43 -8.41
N GLN A 157 -8.03 2.61 -8.53
CA GLN A 157 -8.73 3.89 -8.57
C GLN A 157 -9.72 3.94 -9.74
N GLY A 158 -9.28 3.61 -10.97
CA GLY A 158 -10.12 3.64 -12.16
C GLY A 158 -11.33 2.71 -12.06
N PHE A 159 -11.15 1.50 -11.53
CA PHE A 159 -12.25 0.58 -11.27
C PHE A 159 -13.21 1.15 -10.23
N PHE A 160 -12.71 1.50 -9.05
CA PHE A 160 -13.57 1.92 -7.94
C PHE A 160 -14.30 3.23 -8.25
N ASP A 161 -13.62 4.19 -8.87
CA ASP A 161 -14.19 5.46 -9.32
C ASP A 161 -15.32 5.27 -10.34
N GLY A 162 -15.13 4.34 -11.29
CA GLY A 162 -16.15 3.96 -12.26
C GLY A 162 -17.40 3.35 -11.60
N GLU A 163 -17.22 2.53 -10.55
CA GLU A 163 -18.33 1.89 -9.84
C GLU A 163 -19.10 2.87 -8.94
N ILE A 164 -18.43 3.71 -8.15
CA ILE A 164 -19.12 4.67 -7.26
C ILE A 164 -19.89 5.74 -8.04
N LYS A 165 -19.44 6.10 -9.25
CA LYS A 165 -20.19 7.00 -10.15
C LYS A 165 -21.54 6.41 -10.56
N LYS A 166 -21.63 5.08 -10.74
CA LYS A 166 -22.91 4.39 -11.00
C LYS A 166 -23.88 4.48 -9.81
N LEU A 167 -23.36 4.67 -8.60
CA LEU A 167 -24.14 4.87 -7.37
C LEU A 167 -24.53 6.34 -7.11
N GLY A 168 -24.19 7.25 -8.04
CA GLY A 168 -24.44 8.68 -7.95
C GLY A 168 -23.45 9.44 -7.05
N VAL A 169 -22.32 8.82 -6.67
CA VAL A 169 -21.26 9.48 -5.91
C VAL A 169 -20.49 10.44 -6.83
N ARG A 170 -20.17 11.63 -6.32
CA ARG A 170 -19.42 12.66 -7.06
C ARG A 170 -18.08 12.92 -6.40
N ASN A 171 -17.02 13.00 -7.21
CA ASN A 171 -15.72 13.41 -6.68
C ASN A 171 -15.70 14.89 -6.33
N ALA A 172 -15.06 15.21 -5.21
CA ALA A 172 -14.73 16.55 -4.75
C ALA A 172 -13.28 16.55 -4.25
N TYR A 173 -12.77 17.72 -3.87
CA TYR A 173 -11.47 17.83 -3.22
C TYR A 173 -11.53 18.90 -2.14
N PHE A 174 -11.31 18.49 -0.90
CA PHE A 174 -11.20 19.41 0.24
C PHE A 174 -9.71 19.68 0.58
N PRO A 175 -9.40 20.85 1.17
CA PRO A 175 -8.03 21.21 1.54
C PRO A 175 -7.36 20.19 2.46
N CYS A 176 -6.03 20.10 2.42
CA CYS A 176 -5.26 19.20 3.30
C CYS A 176 -5.04 19.76 4.70
N LEU A 177 -5.23 21.06 4.90
CA LEU A 177 -5.02 21.72 6.19
C LEU A 177 -6.35 21.88 6.92
N VAL A 178 -6.33 21.61 8.21
CA VAL A 178 -7.47 21.77 9.12
C VAL A 178 -7.06 22.66 10.30
N SER A 179 -7.94 23.58 10.70
CA SER A 179 -7.65 24.44 11.85
C SER A 179 -7.72 23.63 13.15
N LYS A 180 -6.95 24.07 14.15
CA LYS A 180 -6.97 23.47 15.48
C LYS A 180 -8.38 23.38 16.06
N ASP A 181 -9.12 24.48 16.01
CA ASP A 181 -10.50 24.56 16.50
C ASP A 181 -11.46 23.57 15.81
N ALA A 182 -11.29 23.34 14.51
CA ALA A 182 -12.14 22.39 13.78
C ALA A 182 -11.85 20.94 14.21
N LEU A 183 -10.57 20.62 14.45
CA LEU A 183 -10.16 19.31 14.93
C LEU A 183 -10.60 19.06 16.37
N GLU A 184 -10.45 20.05 17.26
CA GLU A 184 -10.80 19.92 18.69
C GLU A 184 -12.31 19.81 18.94
N ARG A 185 -13.18 20.20 17.99
CA ARG A 185 -14.63 19.92 18.08
C ARG A 185 -14.96 18.44 18.14
N GLU A 186 -14.05 17.59 17.67
CA GLU A 186 -14.17 16.14 17.69
C GLU A 186 -13.29 15.50 18.78
N ALA A 187 -12.88 16.26 19.81
CA ALA A 187 -11.91 15.80 20.83
C ALA A 187 -12.26 14.43 21.45
N ASP A 188 -13.54 14.14 21.67
CA ASP A 188 -14.00 12.86 22.24
C ASP A 188 -13.78 11.66 21.29
N HIS A 189 -13.81 11.86 19.96
CA HIS A 189 -13.50 10.81 18.98
C HIS A 189 -12.03 10.84 18.51
N ILE A 190 -11.35 11.98 18.64
CA ILE A 190 -9.94 12.18 18.25
C ILE A 190 -8.97 11.86 19.39
N ALA A 191 -9.42 11.61 20.62
CA ALA A 191 -8.55 11.29 21.77
C ALA A 191 -7.54 10.16 21.49
N GLY A 192 -7.87 9.20 20.61
CA GLY A 192 -6.96 8.16 20.14
C GLY A 192 -5.96 8.60 19.06
N PHE A 193 -6.31 9.59 18.23
CA PHE A 193 -5.51 10.09 17.10
C PHE A 193 -4.71 11.36 17.41
N ALA A 194 -5.02 12.06 18.50
CA ALA A 194 -4.31 13.28 18.91
C ALA A 194 -2.77 13.20 18.83
N PRO A 195 -2.10 12.10 19.23
CA PRO A 195 -0.64 12.04 19.12
C PRO A 195 -0.15 11.79 17.68
N GLU A 196 -1.02 11.31 16.78
CA GLU A 196 -0.70 11.03 15.37
C GLU A 196 -0.90 12.26 14.45
N VAL A 197 -1.42 13.38 14.97
CA VAL A 197 -1.68 14.59 14.19
C VAL A 197 -0.37 15.33 13.89
N ALA A 198 -0.08 15.53 12.61
CA ALA A 198 1.02 16.38 12.16
C ALA A 198 0.59 17.86 12.12
N TRP A 199 1.39 18.74 12.74
CA TRP A 199 1.11 20.17 12.86
C TRP A 199 2.09 21.00 12.04
N VAL A 200 1.56 21.99 11.31
CA VAL A 200 2.32 23.08 10.69
C VAL A 200 2.28 24.28 11.63
N THR A 201 3.46 24.66 12.12
CA THR A 201 3.62 25.74 13.12
C THR A 201 4.43 26.92 12.61
N ARG A 202 5.08 26.80 11.45
CA ARG A 202 5.96 27.82 10.86
C ARG A 202 5.74 27.94 9.36
N SER A 203 5.87 29.16 8.85
CA SER A 203 5.94 29.47 7.41
C SER A 203 7.25 30.18 7.12
N GLY A 204 8.14 29.53 6.35
CA GLY A 204 9.53 29.95 6.23
C GLY A 204 10.21 29.96 7.60
N GLN A 205 10.65 31.13 8.06
CA GLN A 205 11.25 31.29 9.39
C GLN A 205 10.30 31.88 10.44
N SER A 206 9.10 32.33 10.05
CA SER A 206 8.14 32.96 10.96
C SER A 206 7.25 31.92 11.63
N GLU A 207 6.98 32.10 12.93
CA GLU A 207 5.96 31.32 13.64
C GLU A 207 4.55 31.74 13.19
N MET A 208 3.67 30.75 13.04
CA MET A 208 2.27 31.00 12.74
C MET A 208 1.54 31.46 13.99
N GLN A 209 0.63 32.44 13.86
CA GLN A 209 -0.22 32.87 14.98
C GLN A 209 -1.07 31.72 15.52
N GLU A 210 -1.62 30.90 14.61
CA GLU A 210 -2.37 29.70 14.94
C GLU A 210 -1.81 28.49 14.17
N PRO A 211 -1.41 27.42 14.85
CA PRO A 211 -1.04 26.17 14.21
C PRO A 211 -2.21 25.56 13.42
N VAL A 212 -1.90 24.96 12.28
CA VAL A 212 -2.85 24.18 11.48
C VAL A 212 -2.37 22.73 11.39
N ALA A 213 -3.30 21.79 11.42
CA ALA A 213 -2.98 20.37 11.29
C ALA A 213 -3.08 19.93 9.82
N ILE A 214 -2.30 18.91 9.46
CA ILE A 214 -2.47 18.18 8.20
C ILE A 214 -3.53 17.10 8.42
N ARG A 215 -4.43 16.91 7.45
CA ARG A 215 -5.56 15.97 7.56
C ARG A 215 -5.10 14.57 8.00
N PRO A 216 -5.60 14.04 9.13
CA PRO A 216 -5.55 12.61 9.44
C PRO A 216 -6.78 11.87 8.86
N THR A 217 -7.84 12.63 8.59
CA THR A 217 -9.14 12.27 7.98
C THR A 217 -9.91 13.56 7.69
N SER A 218 -10.96 13.56 6.86
CA SER A 218 -11.62 14.80 6.40
C SER A 218 -12.98 15.10 7.04
N GLU A 219 -13.48 14.35 8.02
CA GLU A 219 -14.78 14.61 8.68
C GLU A 219 -14.90 16.06 9.16
N THR A 220 -13.92 16.54 9.94
CA THR A 220 -13.90 17.91 10.49
C THR A 220 -13.72 19.01 9.44
N ILE A 221 -13.24 18.65 8.24
CA ILE A 221 -13.05 19.55 7.10
C ILE A 221 -14.34 19.63 6.27
N MET A 222 -14.99 18.49 6.02
CA MET A 222 -16.13 18.37 5.11
C MET A 222 -17.46 18.73 5.79
N TYR A 223 -17.67 18.29 7.03
CA TYR A 223 -18.99 18.39 7.68
C TYR A 223 -19.48 19.81 7.97
N PRO A 224 -18.60 20.79 8.27
CA PRO A 224 -19.01 22.20 8.28
C PRO A 224 -19.57 22.70 6.94
N ALA A 225 -19.10 22.15 5.81
CA ALA A 225 -19.64 22.47 4.48
C ALA A 225 -20.96 21.73 4.24
N TYR A 226 -21.08 20.47 4.69
CA TYR A 226 -22.32 19.69 4.58
C TYR A 226 -23.48 20.39 5.30
N ALA A 227 -23.24 20.94 6.49
CA ALA A 227 -24.23 21.71 7.25
C ALA A 227 -24.67 23.01 6.54
N LYS A 228 -23.87 23.53 5.60
CA LYS A 228 -24.22 24.69 4.77
C LYS A 228 -25.00 24.30 3.52
N TRP A 229 -24.61 23.18 2.90
CA TRP A 229 -25.18 22.72 1.62
C TRP A 229 -26.50 21.98 1.79
N ILE A 230 -26.70 21.28 2.90
CA ILE A 230 -27.94 20.56 3.21
C ILE A 230 -28.87 21.50 3.97
N ARG A 231 -30.03 21.82 3.39
CA ARG A 231 -31.07 22.66 3.98
C ARG A 231 -32.44 22.00 3.95
N SER A 232 -32.76 21.30 2.87
CA SER A 232 -34.03 20.60 2.65
C SER A 232 -33.79 19.12 2.37
N HIS A 233 -34.82 18.28 2.56
CA HIS A 233 -34.78 16.87 2.13
C HIS A 233 -34.45 16.72 0.64
N ARG A 234 -34.67 17.76 -0.18
CA ARG A 234 -34.36 17.80 -1.61
C ARG A 234 -32.86 17.86 -1.93
N ASP A 235 -32.04 18.26 -0.96
CA ASP A 235 -30.58 18.28 -1.08
C ASP A 235 -29.96 16.90 -0.81
N LEU A 236 -30.78 15.94 -0.37
CA LEU A 236 -30.39 14.58 -0.03
C LEU A 236 -30.83 13.59 -1.13
N PRO A 237 -30.05 12.52 -1.38
CA PRO A 237 -28.78 12.22 -0.75
C PRO A 237 -27.62 13.05 -1.30
N LEU A 238 -26.76 13.55 -0.41
CA LEU A 238 -25.47 14.14 -0.79
C LEU A 238 -24.40 13.05 -0.67
N LYS A 239 -23.77 12.67 -1.79
CA LYS A 239 -22.73 11.63 -1.83
C LYS A 239 -21.45 12.16 -2.46
N LEU A 240 -20.40 12.31 -1.68
CA LEU A 240 -19.10 12.79 -2.16
C LEU A 240 -17.99 11.79 -1.91
N ASN A 241 -16.97 11.82 -2.77
CA ASN A 241 -15.73 11.07 -2.64
C ASN A 241 -14.54 12.00 -2.89
N GLN A 242 -13.39 11.74 -2.28
CA GLN A 242 -12.13 12.34 -2.70
C GLN A 242 -11.00 11.32 -2.70
N TRP A 243 -10.11 11.46 -3.68
CA TRP A 243 -8.81 10.77 -3.72
C TRP A 243 -7.75 11.73 -3.19
N ALA A 244 -7.10 11.36 -2.09
CA ALA A 244 -6.17 12.25 -1.39
C ALA A 244 -5.04 11.47 -0.71
N ASN A 245 -3.98 12.18 -0.35
CA ASN A 245 -3.02 11.70 0.63
C ASN A 245 -3.49 12.04 2.06
N VAL A 246 -3.07 11.23 3.01
CA VAL A 246 -3.32 11.38 4.45
C VAL A 246 -2.02 11.27 5.20
N ILE A 247 -1.86 12.07 6.24
CA ILE A 247 -0.74 11.97 7.16
C ILE A 247 -1.22 11.56 8.55
N ARG A 248 -0.70 10.42 9.03
CA ARG A 248 -0.84 9.96 10.41
C ARG A 248 0.54 9.61 10.93
N TRP A 249 0.97 10.26 12.01
CA TRP A 249 2.30 10.05 12.60
C TRP A 249 2.32 8.77 13.46
N GLU A 250 2.09 7.64 12.81
CA GLU A 250 2.00 6.31 13.43
C GLU A 250 3.24 6.03 14.30
N PHE A 251 2.96 5.63 15.54
CA PHE A 251 3.98 5.28 16.54
C PHE A 251 4.47 3.84 16.38
N LYS A 252 3.63 2.97 15.79
CA LYS A 252 4.00 1.60 15.49
C LYS A 252 4.99 1.56 14.34
N HIS A 253 5.76 0.47 14.28
CA HIS A 253 6.73 0.24 13.22
C HIS A 253 6.07 0.35 11.83
N PRO A 254 6.57 1.25 10.94
CA PRO A 254 5.97 1.45 9.64
C PRO A 254 6.34 0.31 8.68
N VAL A 255 5.33 -0.21 7.99
CA VAL A 255 5.49 -1.30 7.02
C VAL A 255 5.01 -0.79 5.66
N PRO A 256 5.86 -0.83 4.61
CA PRO A 256 5.51 -0.33 3.28
C PRO A 256 4.13 -0.82 2.81
N PHE A 257 3.34 0.09 2.27
CA PHE A 257 1.91 -0.05 1.93
C PHE A 257 0.96 -0.31 3.10
N LEU A 258 1.30 -1.21 4.02
CA LEU A 258 0.37 -1.68 5.05
C LEU A 258 0.09 -0.63 6.14
N ARG A 259 1.13 0.06 6.58
CA ARG A 259 1.12 1.08 7.64
C ARG A 259 2.23 2.08 7.35
N THR A 260 1.88 3.15 6.67
CA THR A 260 2.81 4.23 6.30
C THR A 260 2.32 5.53 6.94
N ARG A 261 3.24 6.46 7.20
CA ARG A 261 2.88 7.76 7.80
C ARG A 261 2.16 8.67 6.82
N GLU A 262 2.58 8.63 5.56
CA GLU A 262 1.82 9.16 4.44
C GLU A 262 1.30 8.02 3.59
N PHE A 263 -0.01 8.00 3.31
CA PHE A 263 -0.62 7.02 2.42
C PHE A 263 -1.62 7.68 1.48
N LEU A 264 -1.80 7.07 0.31
CA LEU A 264 -2.87 7.43 -0.62
C LEU A 264 -4.11 6.62 -0.28
N TRP A 265 -5.26 7.28 -0.34
CA TRP A 265 -6.53 6.64 -0.13
C TRP A 265 -7.64 7.30 -0.94
N GLN A 266 -8.79 6.66 -0.92
CA GLN A 266 -10.06 7.32 -1.15
C GLN A 266 -10.82 7.40 0.17
N GLU A 267 -11.56 8.49 0.36
CA GLU A 267 -12.55 8.64 1.42
C GLU A 267 -13.86 9.17 0.84
N GLY A 268 -14.94 8.42 1.09
CA GLY A 268 -16.29 8.81 0.72
C GLY A 268 -17.10 9.21 1.92
N HIS A 269 -17.92 10.25 1.77
CA HIS A 269 -18.78 10.79 2.80
C HIS A 269 -20.16 11.09 2.22
N SER A 270 -21.17 10.45 2.77
CA SER A 270 -22.55 10.59 2.30
C SER A 270 -23.48 11.04 3.42
N ALA A 271 -24.56 11.73 3.06
CA ALA A 271 -25.64 12.15 3.93
C ALA A 271 -26.99 11.80 3.31
N PHE A 272 -27.90 11.28 4.13
CA PHE A 272 -29.19 10.71 3.76
C PHE A 272 -30.31 11.23 4.66
N ALA A 273 -31.55 11.13 4.18
CA ALA A 273 -32.73 11.49 4.97
C ALA A 273 -33.08 10.38 5.98
N THR A 274 -32.79 9.11 5.65
CA THR A 274 -33.19 7.95 6.46
C THR A 274 -32.03 7.00 6.77
N LEU A 275 -32.17 6.23 7.85
CA LEU A 275 -31.22 5.17 8.21
C LEU A 275 -31.21 4.02 7.18
N GLU A 276 -32.34 3.73 6.55
CA GLU A 276 -32.45 2.63 5.58
C GLU A 276 -31.60 2.91 4.33
N GLU A 277 -31.68 4.13 3.78
CA GLU A 277 -30.85 4.55 2.64
C GLU A 277 -29.35 4.55 3.00
N ALA A 278 -29.02 5.07 4.19
CA ALA A 278 -27.65 5.06 4.70
C ALA A 278 -27.13 3.61 4.85
N GLY A 279 -27.93 2.72 5.44
CA GLY A 279 -27.58 1.31 5.62
C GLY A 279 -27.38 0.57 4.31
N LYS A 280 -28.19 0.87 3.28
CA LYS A 280 -28.03 0.33 1.93
C LYS A 280 -26.68 0.72 1.34
N GLU A 281 -26.32 2.00 1.35
CA GLU A 281 -25.04 2.45 0.78
C GLU A 281 -23.85 1.82 1.52
N VAL A 282 -23.93 1.64 2.84
CA VAL A 282 -22.84 0.99 3.60
C VAL A 282 -22.51 -0.39 3.04
N LEU A 283 -23.54 -1.18 2.71
CA LEU A 283 -23.38 -2.52 2.14
C LEU A 283 -23.03 -2.49 0.65
N ASP A 284 -23.59 -1.57 -0.13
CA ASP A 284 -23.23 -1.38 -1.54
C ASP A 284 -21.72 -1.09 -1.67
N ILE A 285 -21.19 -0.17 -0.86
CA ILE A 285 -19.77 0.19 -0.85
C ILE A 285 -18.89 -0.95 -0.32
N LEU A 286 -19.35 -1.66 0.72
CA LEU A 286 -18.62 -2.83 1.23
C LEU A 286 -18.48 -3.91 0.16
N ASP A 287 -19.51 -4.15 -0.64
CA ASP A 287 -19.43 -5.07 -1.77
C ASP A 287 -18.45 -4.55 -2.83
N LEU A 288 -18.44 -3.26 -3.15
CA LEU A 288 -17.42 -2.70 -4.05
C LEU A 288 -15.99 -2.93 -3.54
N TYR A 289 -15.74 -2.82 -2.24
CA TYR A 289 -14.44 -3.19 -1.68
C TYR A 289 -14.13 -4.68 -1.79
N ARG A 290 -15.12 -5.55 -1.54
CA ARG A 290 -14.96 -6.99 -1.80
C ARG A 290 -14.58 -7.22 -3.26
N ARG A 291 -15.25 -6.55 -4.20
CA ARG A 291 -14.96 -6.66 -5.64
C ARG A 291 -13.58 -6.13 -6.02
N VAL A 292 -13.10 -5.03 -5.41
CA VAL A 292 -11.69 -4.61 -5.58
C VAL A 292 -10.75 -5.75 -5.20
N TYR A 293 -10.90 -6.32 -4.01
CA TYR A 293 -10.02 -7.39 -3.55
C TYR A 293 -10.15 -8.67 -4.39
N GLU A 294 -11.36 -9.16 -4.65
CA GLU A 294 -11.59 -10.44 -5.29
C GLU A 294 -11.48 -10.37 -6.82
N GLU A 295 -12.13 -9.39 -7.45
CA GLU A 295 -12.19 -9.28 -8.91
C GLU A 295 -10.94 -8.64 -9.51
N ILE A 296 -10.32 -7.67 -8.83
CA ILE A 296 -9.13 -6.96 -9.37
C ILE A 296 -7.84 -7.55 -8.80
N LEU A 297 -7.76 -7.73 -7.49
CA LEU A 297 -6.53 -8.17 -6.81
C LEU A 297 -6.42 -9.70 -6.65
N ALA A 298 -7.46 -10.47 -7.00
CA ALA A 298 -7.53 -11.92 -6.79
C ALA A 298 -7.24 -12.34 -5.34
N VAL A 299 -7.59 -11.49 -4.36
CA VAL A 299 -7.41 -11.74 -2.92
C VAL A 299 -8.78 -12.01 -2.29
N PRO A 300 -8.99 -13.18 -1.65
CA PRO A 300 -10.23 -13.46 -0.96
C PRO A 300 -10.36 -12.62 0.33
N VAL A 301 -11.56 -12.13 0.60
CA VAL A 301 -11.85 -11.38 1.84
C VAL A 301 -13.09 -11.93 2.54
N VAL A 302 -13.23 -11.59 3.82
CA VAL A 302 -14.40 -11.91 4.64
C VAL A 302 -15.13 -10.62 4.98
N PRO A 303 -16.30 -10.34 4.37
CA PRO A 303 -17.12 -9.20 4.75
C PRO A 303 -17.83 -9.46 6.07
N GLY A 304 -17.88 -8.45 6.94
CA GLY A 304 -18.57 -8.55 8.22
C GLY A 304 -18.67 -7.22 8.96
N LYS A 305 -19.24 -7.28 10.17
CA LYS A 305 -19.42 -6.13 11.08
C LYS A 305 -18.38 -6.15 12.19
N LYS A 306 -17.76 -5.02 12.52
CA LYS A 306 -16.85 -4.94 13.68
C LYS A 306 -17.61 -5.15 15.00
N SER A 307 -16.88 -5.56 16.05
CA SER A 307 -17.39 -5.53 17.43
C SER A 307 -17.58 -4.08 17.89
N GLU A 308 -18.20 -3.90 19.05
CA GLU A 308 -18.34 -2.56 19.65
C GLU A 308 -17.01 -1.95 20.11
N GLU A 309 -15.96 -2.75 20.31
CA GLU A 309 -14.62 -2.29 20.69
C GLU A 309 -13.78 -1.92 19.46
N GLU A 310 -13.89 -2.68 18.37
CA GLU A 310 -13.10 -2.46 17.14
C GLU A 310 -13.83 -1.61 16.09
N LYS A 311 -15.07 -1.16 16.35
CA LYS A 311 -15.76 -0.22 15.45
C LYS A 311 -15.14 1.18 15.54
N PHE A 312 -15.49 2.02 14.56
CA PHE A 312 -15.09 3.42 14.61
C PHE A 312 -15.87 4.11 15.73
N ALA A 313 -15.19 4.82 16.63
CA ALA A 313 -15.80 5.44 17.81
C ALA A 313 -16.92 6.42 17.45
N GLY A 314 -16.74 7.19 16.37
CA GLY A 314 -17.78 8.10 15.85
C GLY A 314 -18.93 7.43 15.10
N GLY A 315 -18.86 6.11 14.87
CA GLY A 315 -19.83 5.35 14.08
C GLY A 315 -20.93 4.69 14.91
N LEU A 316 -22.15 4.63 14.35
CA LEU A 316 -23.21 3.75 14.86
C LEU A 316 -22.78 2.29 14.74
N TYR A 317 -22.29 1.91 13.55
CA TYR A 317 -21.61 0.63 13.33
C TYR A 317 -20.59 0.71 12.20
N THR A 318 -19.62 -0.21 12.22
CA THR A 318 -18.60 -0.36 11.16
C THR A 318 -18.74 -1.72 10.49
N THR A 319 -18.71 -1.72 9.16
CA THR A 319 -18.49 -2.91 8.34
C THR A 319 -17.08 -2.90 7.75
N THR A 320 -16.56 -4.09 7.45
CA THR A 320 -15.16 -4.29 7.06
C THR A 320 -15.04 -5.48 6.13
N VAL A 321 -14.03 -5.46 5.26
CA VAL A 321 -13.54 -6.64 4.55
C VAL A 321 -12.22 -7.06 5.16
N GLU A 322 -12.16 -8.28 5.71
CA GLU A 322 -10.96 -8.82 6.35
C GLU A 322 -10.21 -9.74 5.38
N ALA A 323 -8.96 -9.42 5.08
CA ALA A 323 -8.04 -10.29 4.35
C ALA A 323 -7.18 -11.09 5.34
N PHE A 324 -6.45 -12.08 4.82
CA PHE A 324 -5.62 -12.97 5.62
C PHE A 324 -4.27 -13.20 4.95
N ILE A 325 -3.19 -13.14 5.74
CA ILE A 325 -1.82 -13.42 5.31
C ILE A 325 -1.40 -14.80 5.84
N PRO A 326 -1.36 -15.83 4.99
CA PRO A 326 -1.12 -17.21 5.44
C PRO A 326 0.27 -17.43 6.03
N GLN A 327 1.30 -16.74 5.53
CA GLN A 327 2.70 -16.99 5.91
C GLN A 327 2.99 -16.70 7.38
N ASN A 328 2.25 -15.77 8.00
CA ASN A 328 2.39 -15.47 9.41
C ASN A 328 1.08 -15.63 10.21
N GLY A 329 0.02 -16.16 9.57
CA GLY A 329 -1.23 -16.49 10.22
C GLY A 329 -2.00 -15.28 10.76
N ARG A 330 -1.96 -14.14 10.05
CA ARG A 330 -2.55 -12.87 10.53
C ARG A 330 -3.66 -12.36 9.64
N GLY A 331 -4.73 -11.92 10.27
CA GLY A 331 -5.76 -11.08 9.65
C GLY A 331 -5.22 -9.68 9.34
N ILE A 332 -5.82 -9.04 8.35
CA ILE A 332 -5.56 -7.64 8.04
C ILE A 332 -6.83 -6.99 7.50
N GLN A 333 -7.21 -5.89 8.12
CA GLN A 333 -8.34 -5.09 7.65
C GLN A 333 -8.01 -4.46 6.29
N GLY A 334 -8.81 -4.81 5.29
CA GLY A 334 -8.62 -4.35 3.91
C GLY A 334 -9.26 -3.00 3.62
N ALA A 335 -10.52 -2.82 4.03
CA ALA A 335 -11.28 -1.58 3.83
C ALA A 335 -12.41 -1.45 4.88
N THR A 336 -12.95 -0.25 5.05
CA THR A 336 -14.06 0.01 5.98
C THR A 336 -15.19 0.81 5.35
N SER A 337 -16.42 0.48 5.75
CA SER A 337 -17.62 1.24 5.45
C SER A 337 -18.45 1.42 6.72
N HIS A 338 -18.61 2.67 7.14
CA HIS A 338 -19.17 3.07 8.42
C HIS A 338 -20.57 3.64 8.22
N CYS A 339 -21.54 3.17 9.00
CA CYS A 339 -22.74 3.95 9.28
C CYS A 339 -22.42 4.86 10.47
N LEU A 340 -22.38 6.16 10.23
CA LEU A 340 -22.09 7.16 11.26
C LEU A 340 -23.32 7.50 12.11
N GLY A 341 -24.50 7.03 11.70
CA GLY A 341 -25.75 7.40 12.31
C GLY A 341 -25.97 8.91 12.21
N GLN A 342 -26.36 9.53 13.32
CA GLN A 342 -26.53 10.97 13.43
C GLN A 342 -25.47 11.62 14.34
N ASN A 343 -24.39 10.90 14.70
CA ASN A 343 -23.39 11.37 15.66
C ASN A 343 -22.73 12.67 15.19
N PHE A 344 -22.18 12.64 13.98
CA PHE A 344 -21.56 13.80 13.35
C PHE A 344 -22.60 14.87 12.94
N ALA A 345 -23.78 14.46 12.50
CA ALA A 345 -24.83 15.40 12.12
C ALA A 345 -25.27 16.27 13.30
N LYS A 346 -25.36 15.69 14.50
CA LYS A 346 -25.63 16.43 15.74
C LYS A 346 -24.46 17.36 16.09
N MET A 347 -23.23 16.86 16.01
CA MET A 347 -22.02 17.63 16.34
C MET A 347 -21.83 18.85 15.41
N PHE A 348 -22.06 18.69 14.11
CA PHE A 348 -21.85 19.72 13.09
C PHE A 348 -23.13 20.44 12.67
N SER A 349 -24.27 20.15 13.32
CA SER A 349 -25.59 20.71 13.00
C SER A 349 -25.99 20.51 11.53
N ILE A 350 -25.77 19.31 10.98
CA ILE A 350 -26.20 18.92 9.63
C ILE A 350 -27.67 18.54 9.69
N GLN A 351 -28.54 19.52 9.42
CA GLN A 351 -29.98 19.40 9.53
C GLN A 351 -30.67 19.69 8.19
N PHE A 352 -31.84 19.10 7.98
CA PHE A 352 -32.71 19.37 6.84
C PHE A 352 -34.17 19.53 7.30
N GLU A 353 -34.98 20.26 6.52
CA GLU A 353 -36.41 20.41 6.78
C GLU A 353 -37.17 19.08 6.69
N ASP A 354 -37.98 18.80 7.70
CA ASP A 354 -38.84 17.63 7.76
C ASP A 354 -39.91 17.71 6.64
N PRO A 355 -39.96 16.73 5.69
CA PRO A 355 -40.94 16.74 4.62
C PRO A 355 -42.39 16.60 5.12
N ASP A 356 -42.59 15.96 6.27
CA ASP A 356 -43.92 15.69 6.84
C ASP A 356 -44.38 16.81 7.80
N LYS A 357 -43.44 17.62 8.30
CA LYS A 357 -43.70 18.70 9.26
C LYS A 357 -42.99 20.00 8.83
N PRO A 358 -43.63 20.82 7.98
CA PRO A 358 -43.06 22.08 7.53
C PRO A 358 -42.63 22.97 8.71
N GLY A 359 -41.35 23.32 8.77
CA GLY A 359 -40.75 24.13 9.83
C GLY A 359 -39.96 23.34 10.88
N ASP A 360 -40.20 22.03 11.01
CA ASP A 360 -39.39 21.15 11.85
C ASP A 360 -38.09 20.74 11.12
N LYS A 361 -37.06 20.39 11.89
CA LYS A 361 -35.75 19.97 11.37
C LYS A 361 -35.36 18.60 11.87
N LEU A 362 -34.84 17.79 10.96
CA LEU A 362 -34.27 16.47 11.22
C LEU A 362 -32.75 16.49 11.02
N TYR A 363 -32.03 15.59 11.69
CA TYR A 363 -30.60 15.39 11.47
C TYR A 363 -30.37 14.36 10.36
N ALA A 364 -29.43 14.66 9.46
CA ALA A 364 -29.06 13.74 8.40
C ALA A 364 -28.41 12.46 8.94
N TRP A 365 -28.67 11.34 8.29
CA TRP A 365 -27.96 10.07 8.52
C TRP A 365 -26.72 10.05 7.66
N GLN A 366 -25.55 9.78 8.24
CA GLN A 366 -24.28 9.87 7.51
C GLN A 366 -23.57 8.53 7.41
N ASN A 367 -22.76 8.41 6.36
CA ASN A 367 -21.80 7.33 6.17
C ASN A 367 -20.41 7.91 5.89
N SER A 368 -19.37 7.16 6.25
CA SER A 368 -18.03 7.36 5.70
C SER A 368 -17.40 6.01 5.35
N TRP A 369 -16.52 5.99 4.35
CA TRP A 369 -15.91 4.75 3.88
C TRP A 369 -14.55 4.99 3.24
N GLY A 370 -13.60 4.06 3.47
CA GLY A 370 -12.19 4.24 3.07
C GLY A 370 -11.50 2.96 2.56
N LEU A 371 -10.64 3.13 1.56
CA LEU A 371 -9.70 2.13 1.01
C LEU A 371 -8.35 2.79 0.76
N THR A 372 -7.26 2.10 1.05
CA THR A 372 -5.90 2.66 0.93
C THR A 372 -4.99 1.80 0.07
N THR A 373 -3.78 2.31 -0.18
CA THR A 373 -2.68 1.56 -0.81
C THR A 373 -2.23 0.32 -0.05
N ARG A 374 -2.73 0.07 1.17
CA ARG A 374 -2.61 -1.22 1.88
C ARG A 374 -2.99 -2.40 1.00
N THR A 375 -3.99 -2.23 0.14
CA THR A 375 -4.38 -3.17 -0.92
C THR A 375 -3.19 -3.78 -1.66
N LEU A 376 -2.20 -2.96 -2.05
CA LEU A 376 -1.03 -3.40 -2.81
C LEU A 376 -0.06 -4.23 -1.96
N GLY A 377 0.09 -3.88 -0.68
CA GLY A 377 0.87 -4.66 0.27
C GLY A 377 0.24 -6.04 0.53
N VAL A 378 -1.09 -6.08 0.73
CA VAL A 378 -1.84 -7.34 0.88
C VAL A 378 -1.70 -8.22 -0.36
N LEU A 379 -1.89 -7.65 -1.55
CA LEU A 379 -1.68 -8.37 -2.82
C LEU A 379 -0.29 -8.99 -2.89
N THR A 380 0.75 -8.21 -2.56
CA THR A 380 2.14 -8.65 -2.62
C THR A 380 2.36 -9.82 -1.67
N MET A 381 1.88 -9.70 -0.43
CA MET A 381 2.02 -10.74 0.59
C MET A 381 1.26 -12.03 0.26
N VAL A 382 0.05 -11.94 -0.32
CA VAL A 382 -0.75 -13.12 -0.68
C VAL A 382 -0.12 -13.86 -1.87
N HIS A 383 0.17 -13.15 -2.96
CA HIS A 383 0.50 -13.80 -4.23
C HIS A 383 1.99 -14.03 -4.46
N GLY A 384 2.85 -13.16 -3.92
CA GLY A 384 4.30 -13.20 -4.16
C GLY A 384 4.93 -14.53 -3.74
N ASP A 385 6.02 -14.88 -4.42
CA ASP A 385 6.77 -16.12 -4.21
C ASP A 385 8.30 -15.88 -4.16
N ASN A 386 9.09 -16.96 -4.15
CA ASN A 386 10.54 -16.91 -4.08
C ASN A 386 11.23 -16.44 -5.37
N LYS A 387 10.47 -16.13 -6.44
CA LYS A 387 10.99 -15.47 -7.65
C LYS A 387 10.69 -13.98 -7.68
N GLY A 388 9.79 -13.50 -6.82
CA GLY A 388 9.42 -12.09 -6.74
C GLY A 388 7.92 -11.87 -6.71
N LEU A 389 7.51 -10.76 -7.31
CA LEU A 389 6.11 -10.35 -7.41
C LEU A 389 5.33 -11.32 -8.32
N VAL A 390 4.05 -11.52 -8.03
CA VAL A 390 3.10 -12.27 -8.87
C VAL A 390 1.84 -11.42 -8.99
N LEU A 391 1.60 -10.81 -10.16
CA LEU A 391 0.48 -9.89 -10.33
C LEU A 391 -0.73 -10.58 -10.99
N PRO A 392 -1.93 -10.41 -10.40
CA PRO A 392 -3.17 -10.68 -11.11
C PRO A 392 -3.23 -9.84 -12.40
N PRO A 393 -3.58 -10.43 -13.55
CA PRO A 393 -3.62 -9.71 -14.83
C PRO A 393 -4.42 -8.41 -14.81
N ARG A 394 -5.49 -8.32 -14.01
CA ARG A 394 -6.33 -7.12 -13.99
C ARG A 394 -5.63 -5.89 -13.39
N VAL A 395 -4.67 -6.08 -12.48
CA VAL A 395 -3.90 -5.00 -11.82
C VAL A 395 -2.45 -4.88 -12.29
N ALA A 396 -1.96 -5.82 -13.10
CA ALA A 396 -0.58 -5.78 -13.60
C ALA A 396 -0.33 -4.56 -14.52
N PRO A 397 0.69 -3.71 -14.27
CA PRO A 397 1.03 -2.59 -15.17
C PRO A 397 1.30 -3.05 -16.60
N ILE A 398 2.03 -4.16 -16.73
CA ILE A 398 2.22 -4.91 -17.97
C ILE A 398 1.68 -6.32 -17.72
N GLN A 399 0.70 -6.73 -18.51
CA GLN A 399 0.10 -8.07 -18.44
C GLN A 399 0.94 -9.09 -19.19
N VAL A 400 1.47 -8.67 -20.35
CA VAL A 400 2.17 -9.55 -21.29
C VAL A 400 3.50 -8.95 -21.69
N VAL A 401 4.57 -9.73 -21.62
CA VAL A 401 5.86 -9.36 -22.22
C VAL A 401 6.23 -10.32 -23.34
N VAL A 402 6.56 -9.78 -24.50
CA VAL A 402 7.05 -10.52 -25.66
C VAL A 402 8.58 -10.46 -25.67
N VAL A 403 9.21 -11.64 -25.61
CA VAL A 403 10.67 -11.78 -25.56
C VAL A 403 11.15 -12.56 -26.79
N PRO A 404 11.92 -11.94 -27.70
CA PRO A 404 12.51 -12.63 -28.84
C PRO A 404 13.72 -13.46 -28.40
N ILE A 405 13.84 -14.67 -28.94
CA ILE A 405 14.98 -15.56 -28.69
C ILE A 405 15.88 -15.58 -29.93
N TYR A 406 16.97 -14.82 -29.88
CA TYR A 406 17.95 -14.79 -30.97
C TYR A 406 18.88 -16.00 -30.97
N TYR A 407 19.34 -16.41 -32.16
CA TYR A 407 20.42 -17.38 -32.30
C TYR A 407 21.76 -16.63 -32.45
N LYS A 408 22.80 -17.05 -31.71
CA LYS A 408 24.17 -16.47 -31.77
C LYS A 408 24.23 -14.93 -31.60
N GLU A 409 23.35 -14.36 -30.76
CA GLU A 409 23.30 -12.91 -30.46
C GLU A 409 23.07 -11.99 -31.68
N THR A 410 22.65 -12.55 -32.82
CA THR A 410 22.38 -11.76 -34.03
C THR A 410 20.89 -11.44 -34.09
N GLN A 411 20.53 -10.16 -34.12
CA GLN A 411 19.14 -9.73 -34.31
C GLN A 411 18.57 -10.30 -35.60
N ASN A 412 17.29 -10.67 -35.55
CA ASN A 412 16.55 -11.18 -36.70
C ASN A 412 15.39 -10.23 -36.98
N ALA A 413 15.53 -9.42 -38.03
CA ALA A 413 14.54 -8.41 -38.39
C ALA A 413 13.14 -8.98 -38.61
N ALA A 414 13.01 -10.22 -39.09
CA ALA A 414 11.72 -10.87 -39.26
C ALA A 414 11.09 -11.26 -37.92
N LEU A 415 11.91 -11.69 -36.96
CA LEU A 415 11.48 -12.01 -35.59
C LEU A 415 11.02 -10.76 -34.86
N ASP A 416 11.77 -9.67 -34.99
CA ASP A 416 11.46 -8.39 -34.35
C ASP A 416 10.19 -7.78 -34.94
N ALA A 417 10.05 -7.81 -36.28
CA ALA A 417 8.83 -7.36 -36.95
C ALA A 417 7.60 -8.17 -36.49
N LYS A 418 7.73 -9.50 -36.34
CA LYS A 418 6.63 -10.32 -35.83
C LYS A 418 6.33 -10.04 -34.36
N ALA A 419 7.35 -9.83 -33.52
CA ALA A 419 7.15 -9.48 -32.11
C ALA A 419 6.40 -8.15 -31.95
N VAL A 420 6.75 -7.13 -32.75
CA VAL A 420 6.02 -5.85 -32.82
C VAL A 420 4.58 -6.07 -33.27
N GLU A 421 4.35 -6.87 -34.33
CA GLU A 421 3.01 -7.20 -34.81
C GLU A 421 2.16 -7.87 -33.71
N VAL A 422 2.73 -8.81 -32.95
CA VAL A 422 2.04 -9.45 -31.81
C VAL A 422 1.69 -8.41 -30.75
N VAL A 423 2.62 -7.54 -30.35
CA VAL A 423 2.35 -6.49 -29.36
C VAL A 423 1.26 -5.54 -29.84
N ASP A 424 1.30 -5.10 -31.10
CA ASP A 424 0.28 -4.22 -31.69
C ASP A 424 -1.11 -4.87 -31.67
N GLN A 425 -1.21 -6.17 -31.99
CA GLN A 425 -2.48 -6.92 -31.90
C GLN A 425 -3.00 -7.00 -30.47
N LEU A 426 -2.12 -7.19 -29.48
CA LEU A 426 -2.51 -7.24 -28.07
C LEU A 426 -2.97 -5.87 -27.56
N LEU A 427 -2.23 -4.80 -27.88
CA LEU A 427 -2.59 -3.43 -27.52
C LEU A 427 -3.94 -3.04 -28.15
N ALA A 428 -4.17 -3.38 -29.42
CA ALA A 428 -5.45 -3.15 -30.09
C ALA A 428 -6.63 -3.89 -29.44
N ALA A 429 -6.37 -4.98 -28.72
CA ALA A 429 -7.36 -5.72 -27.94
C ALA A 429 -7.48 -5.23 -26.48
N GLY A 430 -6.81 -4.13 -26.11
CA GLY A 430 -6.83 -3.58 -24.75
C GLY A 430 -5.91 -4.31 -23.75
N ILE A 431 -5.04 -5.20 -24.23
CA ILE A 431 -4.09 -5.95 -23.39
C ILE A 431 -2.81 -5.14 -23.26
N ARG A 432 -2.37 -4.89 -22.02
CA ARG A 432 -1.15 -4.13 -21.71
C ARG A 432 0.07 -5.00 -22.01
N ALA A 433 0.60 -4.88 -23.22
CA ALA A 433 1.71 -5.68 -23.73
C ALA A 433 2.99 -4.86 -23.95
N HIS A 434 4.15 -5.48 -23.76
CA HIS A 434 5.45 -4.85 -23.97
C HIS A 434 6.40 -5.77 -24.73
N PHE A 435 7.19 -5.20 -25.64
CA PHE A 435 8.25 -5.89 -26.38
C PHE A 435 9.60 -5.60 -25.71
N ASP A 436 10.28 -6.62 -25.19
CA ASP A 436 11.63 -6.48 -24.64
C ASP A 436 12.69 -6.83 -25.69
N ASP A 437 13.11 -5.83 -26.44
CA ASP A 437 14.05 -5.92 -27.55
C ASP A 437 15.53 -5.76 -27.14
N ARG A 438 15.80 -5.47 -25.85
CA ARG A 438 17.14 -5.16 -25.34
C ARG A 438 18.17 -6.23 -25.71
N THR A 439 19.14 -5.89 -26.55
CA THR A 439 20.13 -6.86 -27.07
C THR A 439 21.30 -7.12 -26.13
N ASN A 440 21.50 -6.25 -25.13
CA ASN A 440 22.56 -6.37 -24.15
C ASN A 440 22.28 -7.38 -23.03
N TYR A 441 21.10 -8.02 -23.05
CA TYR A 441 20.68 -9.01 -22.06
C TYR A 441 20.28 -10.33 -22.70
N THR A 442 20.69 -11.43 -22.07
CA THR A 442 20.30 -12.78 -22.49
C THR A 442 18.80 -13.00 -22.25
N PRO A 443 18.14 -13.92 -22.98
CA PRO A 443 16.75 -14.26 -22.72
C PRO A 443 16.50 -14.69 -21.26
N GLY A 444 17.41 -15.49 -20.67
CA GLY A 444 17.31 -15.89 -19.27
C GLY A 444 17.34 -14.72 -18.28
N TRP A 445 18.14 -13.69 -18.55
CA TRP A 445 18.13 -12.46 -17.76
C TRP A 445 16.79 -11.74 -17.87
N LYS A 446 16.25 -11.61 -19.09
CA LYS A 446 14.93 -10.99 -19.33
C LYS A 446 13.82 -11.75 -18.62
N TYR A 447 13.87 -13.07 -18.64
CA TYR A 447 12.90 -13.92 -17.95
C TYR A 447 12.89 -13.63 -16.45
N ASN A 448 14.06 -13.62 -15.81
CA ASN A 448 14.17 -13.32 -14.38
C ASN A 448 13.73 -11.88 -14.05
N HIS A 449 14.10 -10.90 -14.88
CA HIS A 449 13.69 -9.51 -14.71
C HIS A 449 12.17 -9.34 -14.70
N TRP A 450 11.47 -9.89 -15.70
CA TRP A 450 10.01 -9.78 -15.78
C TRP A 450 9.27 -10.70 -14.81
N GLU A 451 9.85 -11.85 -14.44
CA GLU A 451 9.32 -12.71 -13.37
C GLU A 451 9.40 -12.01 -12.01
N THR A 452 10.52 -11.33 -11.72
CA THR A 452 10.70 -10.55 -10.47
C THR A 452 9.68 -9.40 -10.38
N LYS A 453 9.42 -8.73 -11.50
CA LYS A 453 8.42 -7.65 -11.62
C LYS A 453 6.97 -8.14 -11.70
N GLY A 454 6.75 -9.45 -11.79
CA GLY A 454 5.44 -10.08 -11.72
C GLY A 454 4.55 -9.94 -12.94
N VAL A 455 5.11 -9.75 -14.14
CA VAL A 455 4.35 -9.77 -15.40
C VAL A 455 3.63 -11.12 -15.53
N SER A 456 2.31 -11.10 -15.73
CA SER A 456 1.48 -12.30 -15.61
C SER A 456 1.75 -13.36 -16.68
N LEU A 457 2.01 -12.94 -17.91
CA LEU A 457 2.28 -13.82 -19.04
C LEU A 457 3.52 -13.38 -19.82
N ARG A 458 4.41 -14.32 -20.13
CA ARG A 458 5.51 -14.10 -21.07
C ARG A 458 5.26 -14.87 -22.36
N ILE A 459 5.42 -14.21 -23.49
CA ILE A 459 5.42 -14.81 -24.82
C ILE A 459 6.88 -14.93 -25.28
N GLU A 460 7.33 -16.16 -25.48
CA GLU A 460 8.64 -16.49 -26.02
C GLU A 460 8.49 -16.73 -27.53
N LEU A 461 9.25 -16.00 -28.34
CA LEU A 461 9.22 -16.10 -29.80
C LEU A 461 10.62 -16.39 -30.33
N GLY A 462 10.86 -17.62 -30.80
CA GLY A 462 12.10 -18.01 -31.44
C GLY A 462 11.97 -18.21 -32.97
N PRO A 463 13.08 -18.36 -33.70
CA PRO A 463 13.07 -18.63 -35.14
C PRO A 463 12.25 -19.88 -35.51
N LYS A 464 12.37 -20.96 -34.73
CA LYS A 464 11.60 -22.19 -34.94
C LYS A 464 10.10 -22.00 -34.71
N ASP A 465 9.73 -21.14 -33.76
CA ASP A 465 8.33 -20.85 -33.49
C ASP A 465 7.73 -20.02 -34.62
N LEU A 466 8.51 -19.05 -35.14
CA LEU A 466 8.14 -18.25 -36.30
C LEU A 466 7.96 -19.11 -37.57
N GLU A 467 8.88 -20.05 -37.84
CA GLU A 467 8.78 -21.01 -38.95
C GLU A 467 7.50 -21.87 -38.87
N ASN A 468 7.07 -22.20 -37.66
CA ASN A 468 5.86 -23.01 -37.41
C ASN A 468 4.61 -22.16 -37.14
N ASN A 469 4.67 -20.84 -37.35
CA ASN A 469 3.59 -19.88 -37.08
C ASN A 469 2.98 -20.01 -35.66
N GLN A 470 3.83 -20.19 -34.66
CA GLN A 470 3.46 -20.39 -33.25
C GLN A 470 4.36 -19.55 -32.31
N CYS A 471 4.06 -19.60 -31.03
CA CYS A 471 4.86 -19.03 -29.95
C CYS A 471 4.68 -19.86 -28.67
N VAL A 472 5.47 -19.58 -27.63
CA VAL A 472 5.34 -20.25 -26.33
C VAL A 472 4.86 -19.28 -25.27
N PHE A 473 3.76 -19.63 -24.61
CA PHE A 473 3.23 -18.93 -23.44
C PHE A 473 3.85 -19.50 -22.18
N ALA A 474 4.44 -18.65 -21.35
CA ALA A 474 4.96 -19.01 -20.03
C ALA A 474 4.22 -18.22 -18.94
N ARG A 475 3.53 -18.94 -18.06
CA ARG A 475 2.72 -18.37 -16.97
C ARG A 475 3.56 -17.99 -15.76
N ARG A 476 3.30 -16.83 -15.15
CA ARG A 476 4.00 -16.38 -13.94
C ARG A 476 3.48 -17.01 -12.65
N ASP A 477 2.17 -17.29 -12.59
CA ASP A 477 1.47 -17.82 -11.42
C ASP A 477 1.70 -19.32 -11.19
N TRP A 478 2.36 -20.01 -12.13
CA TRP A 478 2.72 -21.42 -12.02
C TRP A 478 3.69 -21.66 -10.85
N ARG A 479 3.36 -22.62 -9.99
CA ARG A 479 4.16 -23.04 -8.83
C ARG A 479 4.59 -24.50 -8.98
N GLU A 480 5.67 -24.85 -8.28
CA GLU A 480 6.08 -26.25 -8.18
C GLU A 480 4.97 -27.08 -7.52
N GLY A 481 4.56 -28.16 -8.18
CA GLY A 481 3.39 -28.98 -7.80
C GLY A 481 2.13 -28.74 -8.65
N ASP A 482 2.04 -27.63 -9.37
CA ASP A 482 1.01 -27.46 -10.41
C ASP A 482 1.28 -28.40 -11.60
N ASP A 483 0.27 -28.62 -12.44
CA ASP A 483 0.40 -29.37 -13.69
C ASP A 483 1.53 -28.78 -14.56
N ALA A 484 2.59 -29.56 -14.77
CA ALA A 484 3.77 -29.14 -15.52
C ALA A 484 3.46 -28.79 -16.97
N SER A 485 2.40 -29.37 -17.55
CA SER A 485 1.95 -29.07 -18.91
C SER A 485 1.41 -27.64 -19.06
N LYS A 486 0.97 -27.02 -17.95
CA LYS A 486 0.46 -25.64 -17.94
C LYS A 486 1.55 -24.57 -17.77
N LYS A 487 2.76 -24.97 -17.36
CA LYS A 487 3.88 -24.04 -17.14
C LYS A 487 4.25 -23.29 -18.41
N LYS A 488 4.35 -24.05 -19.51
CA LYS A 488 4.64 -23.55 -20.84
C LYS A 488 3.75 -24.24 -21.85
N VAL A 489 3.04 -23.46 -22.66
CA VAL A 489 2.13 -23.98 -23.68
C VAL A 489 2.50 -23.39 -25.03
N THR A 490 2.61 -24.23 -26.05
CA THR A 490 2.82 -23.78 -27.43
C THR A 490 1.49 -23.39 -28.04
N VAL A 491 1.42 -22.20 -28.63
CA VAL A 491 0.18 -21.57 -29.09
C VAL A 491 0.36 -21.02 -30.51
N PRO A 492 -0.56 -21.29 -31.46
CA PRO A 492 -0.49 -20.71 -32.80
C PRO A 492 -0.66 -19.18 -32.75
N LEU A 493 0.08 -18.46 -33.60
CA LEU A 493 0.04 -16.99 -33.70
C LEU A 493 -1.29 -16.47 -34.27
N GLU A 494 -2.02 -17.30 -35.02
CA GLU A 494 -3.35 -16.93 -35.50
C GLU A 494 -4.32 -16.72 -34.34
N GLY A 495 -5.03 -15.59 -34.32
CA GLY A 495 -5.97 -15.25 -33.26
C GLY A 495 -5.32 -15.06 -31.88
N ILE A 496 -4.05 -14.63 -31.83
CA ILE A 496 -3.26 -14.56 -30.60
C ILE A 496 -3.93 -13.72 -29.50
N ALA A 497 -4.56 -12.60 -29.85
CA ALA A 497 -5.19 -11.71 -28.87
C ALA A 497 -6.30 -12.40 -28.06
N GLY A 498 -7.17 -13.18 -28.72
CA GLY A 498 -8.22 -13.94 -28.03
C GLY A 498 -7.65 -15.03 -27.11
N LYS A 499 -6.58 -15.69 -27.55
CA LYS A 499 -5.90 -16.73 -26.76
C LYS A 499 -5.17 -16.16 -25.54
N VAL A 500 -4.53 -15.00 -25.68
CA VAL A 500 -3.92 -14.27 -24.57
C VAL A 500 -5.00 -13.82 -23.59
N SER A 501 -6.10 -13.23 -24.07
CA SER A 501 -7.21 -12.81 -23.21
C SER A 501 -7.76 -13.98 -22.38
N ALA A 502 -8.02 -15.12 -23.01
CA ALA A 502 -8.45 -16.33 -22.31
C ALA A 502 -7.43 -16.83 -21.27
N MET A 503 -6.13 -16.79 -21.60
CA MET A 503 -5.06 -17.17 -20.67
C MET A 503 -4.97 -16.22 -19.47
N LEU A 504 -5.13 -14.90 -19.67
CA LEU A 504 -5.13 -13.93 -18.58
C LEU A 504 -6.34 -14.13 -17.64
N GLU A 505 -7.53 -14.44 -18.17
CA GLU A 505 -8.68 -14.81 -17.33
C GLU A 505 -8.42 -16.12 -16.56
N GLU A 506 -7.85 -17.15 -17.20
CA GLU A 506 -7.46 -18.38 -16.50
C GLU A 506 -6.48 -18.09 -15.36
N ILE A 507 -5.47 -17.24 -15.58
CA ILE A 507 -4.50 -16.85 -14.54
C ILE A 507 -5.20 -16.13 -13.38
N GLN A 508 -6.08 -15.17 -13.68
CA GLN A 508 -6.83 -14.42 -12.66
C GLN A 508 -7.64 -15.37 -11.77
N ASP A 509 -8.39 -16.30 -12.39
CA ASP A 509 -9.20 -17.28 -11.68
C ASP A 509 -8.34 -18.27 -10.88
N SER A 510 -7.25 -18.76 -11.47
CA SER A 510 -6.30 -19.67 -10.82
C SER A 510 -5.74 -19.07 -9.53
N MET A 511 -5.32 -17.81 -9.60
CA MET A 511 -4.77 -17.08 -8.46
C MET A 511 -5.82 -16.88 -7.36
N PHE A 512 -7.04 -16.47 -7.73
CA PHE A 512 -8.11 -16.27 -6.75
C PHE A 512 -8.51 -17.57 -6.07
N GLN A 513 -8.75 -18.65 -6.82
CA GLN A 513 -9.16 -19.94 -6.26
C GLN A 513 -8.10 -20.53 -5.34
N ARG A 514 -6.82 -20.40 -5.70
CA ARG A 514 -5.71 -20.84 -4.85
C ARG A 514 -5.65 -20.06 -3.53
N ALA A 515 -5.68 -18.73 -3.61
CA ALA A 515 -5.64 -17.89 -2.41
C ALA A 515 -6.88 -18.13 -1.52
N LYS A 516 -8.05 -18.32 -2.13
CA LYS A 516 -9.30 -18.66 -1.44
C LYS A 516 -9.20 -20.00 -0.73
N ALA A 517 -8.73 -21.05 -1.40
CA ALA A 517 -8.55 -22.37 -0.79
C ALA A 517 -7.56 -22.33 0.38
N GLU A 518 -6.46 -21.58 0.24
CA GLU A 518 -5.48 -21.40 1.32
C GLU A 518 -6.11 -20.69 2.53
N ARG A 519 -6.80 -19.57 2.32
CA ARG A 519 -7.51 -18.84 3.39
C ARG A 519 -8.58 -19.71 4.06
N ASP A 520 -9.41 -20.41 3.29
CA ASP A 520 -10.48 -21.26 3.81
C ASP A 520 -9.91 -22.44 4.62
N SER A 521 -8.78 -23.02 4.19
CA SER A 521 -8.10 -24.08 4.95
C SER A 521 -7.59 -23.60 6.32
N ARG A 522 -7.37 -22.28 6.47
CA ARG A 522 -6.88 -21.59 7.67
C ARG A 522 -7.99 -20.92 8.49
N MET A 523 -9.25 -21.09 8.11
CA MET A 523 -10.39 -20.72 8.93
C MET A 523 -10.89 -21.96 9.68
N LYS A 524 -10.82 -21.92 11.01
CA LYS A 524 -11.21 -23.04 11.87
C LYS A 524 -12.21 -22.57 12.92
N GLN A 525 -13.07 -23.46 13.37
CA GLN A 525 -13.99 -23.17 14.47
C GLN A 525 -13.34 -23.52 15.80
N ALA A 526 -13.75 -22.83 16.87
CA ALA A 526 -13.45 -23.22 18.24
C ALA A 526 -14.63 -22.89 19.17
N PHE A 527 -14.87 -23.74 20.16
CA PHE A 527 -16.02 -23.64 21.08
C PHE A 527 -15.63 -23.37 22.53
N ASP A 528 -14.36 -23.52 22.87
CA ASP A 528 -13.80 -23.14 24.17
C ASP A 528 -12.45 -22.42 24.01
N PHE A 529 -11.95 -21.86 25.10
CA PHE A 529 -10.75 -21.04 25.08
C PHE A 529 -9.47 -21.85 24.80
N ASP A 530 -9.41 -23.13 25.19
CA ASP A 530 -8.23 -23.97 24.99
C ASP A 530 -8.11 -24.41 23.53
N GLU A 531 -9.24 -24.79 22.91
CA GLU A 531 -9.34 -25.02 21.47
C GLU A 531 -8.99 -23.74 20.69
N PHE A 532 -9.53 -22.60 21.12
CA PHE A 532 -9.23 -21.29 20.53
C PHE A 532 -7.73 -21.00 20.49
N MET A 533 -7.02 -21.19 21.61
CA MET A 533 -5.57 -20.96 21.66
C MET A 533 -4.79 -21.93 20.77
N LYS A 534 -5.13 -23.23 20.78
CA LYS A 534 -4.50 -24.23 19.90
C LYS A 534 -4.63 -23.85 18.43
N VAL A 535 -5.83 -23.43 18.02
CA VAL A 535 -6.11 -23.03 16.65
C VAL A 535 -5.36 -21.74 16.29
N LEU A 536 -5.38 -20.75 17.18
CA LEU A 536 -4.69 -19.46 17.02
C LEU A 536 -3.17 -19.61 16.88
N ASP A 537 -2.56 -20.44 17.73
CA ASP A 537 -1.12 -20.72 17.71
C ASP A 537 -0.70 -21.50 16.45
N GLY A 538 -1.63 -22.24 15.85
CA GLY A 538 -1.45 -22.84 14.51
C GLY A 538 -1.47 -21.84 13.35
N GLY A 539 -1.56 -20.53 13.62
CA GLY A 539 -1.58 -19.47 12.60
C GLY A 539 -2.89 -19.43 11.80
N ASN A 540 -4.02 -19.73 12.44
CA ASN A 540 -5.33 -19.78 11.80
C ASN A 540 -6.20 -18.59 12.24
N LEU A 541 -7.19 -18.29 11.41
CA LEU A 541 -8.36 -17.51 11.81
C LEU A 541 -9.33 -18.39 12.58
N VAL A 542 -9.86 -17.87 13.69
CA VAL A 542 -10.71 -18.65 14.60
C VAL A 542 -12.12 -18.10 14.60
N LEU A 543 -13.09 -18.89 14.14
CA LEU A 543 -14.51 -18.57 14.17
C LEU A 543 -15.13 -19.16 15.44
N THR A 544 -15.69 -18.32 16.32
CA THR A 544 -16.22 -18.78 17.61
C THR A 544 -17.62 -18.24 17.89
N PRO A 545 -18.47 -18.99 18.63
CA PRO A 545 -19.67 -18.41 19.23
C PRO A 545 -19.27 -17.47 20.38
N TRP A 546 -19.70 -16.22 20.32
CA TRP A 546 -19.27 -15.16 21.23
C TRP A 546 -20.45 -14.32 21.77
N CYS A 547 -20.30 -13.77 22.96
CA CYS A 547 -21.35 -12.99 23.64
C CYS A 547 -21.49 -11.53 23.17
N ASP A 548 -20.57 -11.03 22.34
CA ASP A 548 -20.55 -9.66 21.83
C ASP A 548 -20.41 -8.55 22.90
N GLU A 549 -19.73 -8.86 24.02
CA GLU A 549 -19.50 -7.93 25.15
C GLU A 549 -18.05 -7.42 25.20
N LYS A 550 -17.86 -6.10 25.41
CA LYS A 550 -16.54 -5.45 25.40
C LYS A 550 -15.58 -6.01 26.44
N GLU A 551 -16.06 -6.27 27.65
CA GLU A 551 -15.28 -6.82 28.74
C GLU A 551 -14.74 -8.20 28.38
N CYS A 552 -15.57 -9.01 27.70
CA CYS A 552 -15.16 -10.33 27.23
C CYS A 552 -14.10 -10.23 26.13
N GLU A 553 -14.23 -9.29 25.18
CA GLU A 553 -13.21 -9.07 24.14
C GLU A 553 -11.86 -8.66 24.75
N ASN A 554 -11.89 -7.75 25.72
CA ASN A 554 -10.68 -7.29 26.41
C ASN A 554 -10.01 -8.40 27.21
N GLU A 555 -10.79 -9.28 27.84
CA GLU A 555 -10.24 -10.44 28.54
C GLU A 555 -9.65 -11.48 27.56
N VAL A 556 -10.27 -11.70 26.39
CA VAL A 556 -9.69 -12.55 25.33
C VAL A 556 -8.37 -11.96 24.83
N LYS A 557 -8.32 -10.65 24.55
CA LYS A 557 -7.09 -9.94 24.15
C LYS A 557 -5.98 -10.15 25.19
N LYS A 558 -6.29 -9.99 26.48
CA LYS A 558 -5.35 -10.15 27.58
C LYS A 558 -4.86 -11.59 27.78
N ARG A 559 -5.77 -12.58 27.69
CA ARG A 559 -5.46 -14.01 27.89
C ARG A 559 -4.70 -14.62 26.73
N SER A 560 -4.95 -14.13 25.51
CA SER A 560 -4.29 -14.60 24.30
C SER A 560 -2.95 -13.91 24.02
N GLY A 561 -2.65 -12.81 24.73
CA GLY A 561 -1.38 -12.09 24.62
C GLY A 561 -0.20 -12.80 25.30
N GLY A 562 0.99 -12.63 24.73
CA GLY A 562 2.25 -13.21 25.23
C GLY A 562 2.78 -12.56 26.51
N LYS A 563 3.88 -13.09 27.10
CA LYS A 563 4.55 -12.46 28.27
C LYS A 563 5.09 -11.05 27.94
N GLU A 564 5.67 -10.87 26.75
CA GLU A 564 6.21 -9.58 26.28
C GLU A 564 5.12 -8.50 26.13
N GLU A 565 3.91 -8.88 25.67
CA GLU A 565 2.80 -7.94 25.57
C GLU A 565 2.23 -7.50 26.92
N LYS A 566 2.38 -8.31 27.97
CA LYS A 566 1.99 -7.89 29.32
C LYS A 566 2.89 -6.77 29.82
N GLU A 567 4.18 -6.82 29.48
CA GLU A 567 5.15 -5.77 29.77
C GLU A 567 4.93 -4.51 28.90
N ASP A 568 4.67 -4.66 27.59
CA ASP A 568 4.34 -3.54 26.70
C ASP A 568 3.04 -2.84 27.11
N THR A 569 2.01 -3.60 27.53
CA THR A 569 0.75 -3.01 28.01
C THR A 569 0.94 -2.27 29.33
N GLU A 570 1.89 -2.71 30.16
CA GLU A 570 2.24 -2.08 31.43
C GLU A 570 3.09 -0.81 31.20
N GLN A 571 4.00 -0.83 30.23
CA GLN A 571 4.73 0.35 29.75
C GLN A 571 3.81 1.37 29.06
N GLU A 572 2.87 0.95 28.20
CA GLU A 572 1.84 1.81 27.59
C GLU A 572 0.97 2.46 28.68
N LYS A 573 0.59 1.72 29.73
CA LYS A 573 -0.13 2.25 30.89
C LYS A 573 0.71 3.25 31.68
N GLN A 574 1.99 2.97 31.92
CA GLN A 574 2.90 3.90 32.59
C GLN A 574 3.13 5.17 31.76
N ALA A 575 3.28 5.06 30.44
CA ALA A 575 3.38 6.19 29.53
C ALA A 575 2.10 7.03 29.50
N LYS A 576 0.91 6.39 29.54
CA LYS A 576 -0.38 7.08 29.66
C LYS A 576 -0.52 7.80 31.00
N ALA A 577 -0.13 7.16 32.10
CA ALA A 577 -0.13 7.78 33.43
C ALA A 577 0.87 8.96 33.52
N GLU A 578 2.04 8.83 32.89
CA GLU A 578 3.02 9.92 32.80
C GLU A 578 2.51 11.07 31.91
N LYS A 579 1.76 10.76 30.85
CA LYS A 579 1.08 11.74 30.01
C LYS A 579 0.02 12.52 30.78
N GLU A 580 -0.88 11.83 31.48
CA GLU A 580 -1.91 12.45 32.34
C GLU A 580 -1.24 13.37 33.38
N ARG A 581 -0.13 12.91 33.97
CA ARG A 581 0.69 13.72 34.90
C ARG A 581 1.27 14.96 34.21
N LYS A 582 1.82 14.85 33.00
CA LYS A 582 2.39 15.98 32.23
C LYS A 582 1.32 17.00 31.82
N GLU A 583 0.14 16.54 31.41
CA GLU A 583 -1.00 17.41 31.09
C GLU A 583 -1.51 18.14 32.34
N GLN A 584 -1.52 17.47 33.49
CA GLN A 584 -1.90 18.08 34.76
C GLN A 584 -0.87 19.13 35.19
N ILE A 585 0.43 18.87 35.01
CA ILE A 585 1.50 19.86 35.21
C ILE A 585 1.34 21.05 34.25
N ALA A 586 1.00 20.81 32.98
CA ALA A 586 0.78 21.88 32.00
C ALA A 586 -0.41 22.77 32.37
N LYS A 587 -1.52 22.18 32.83
CA LYS A 587 -2.68 22.92 33.37
C LYS A 587 -2.30 23.77 34.58
N VAL A 588 -1.54 23.20 35.53
CA VAL A 588 -1.05 23.93 36.71
C VAL A 588 -0.14 25.09 36.29
N LYS A 589 0.77 24.89 35.32
CA LYS A 589 1.60 25.98 34.79
C LYS A 589 0.75 27.09 34.18
N GLN A 590 -0.26 26.73 33.37
CA GLN A 590 -1.14 27.72 32.73
C GLN A 590 -1.98 28.50 33.75
N GLU A 591 -2.46 27.84 34.80
CA GLU A 591 -3.12 28.46 35.96
C GLU A 591 -2.16 29.40 36.70
N MET A 592 -0.92 28.97 36.98
CA MET A 592 0.10 29.79 37.63
C MET A 592 0.45 31.03 36.80
N THR A 593 0.55 30.91 35.47
CA THR A 593 0.77 32.06 34.58
C THR A 593 -0.40 33.04 34.61
N LYS A 594 -1.65 32.54 34.63
CA LYS A 594 -2.85 33.38 34.78
C LYS A 594 -2.91 34.06 36.14
N LEU A 595 -2.51 33.35 37.20
CA LEU A 595 -2.40 33.89 38.57
C LEU A 595 -1.30 34.95 38.66
N ALA A 596 -0.14 34.72 38.05
CA ALA A 596 0.94 35.69 37.96
C ALA A 596 0.51 36.95 37.19
N ALA A 597 -0.24 36.80 36.08
CA ALA A 597 -0.80 37.91 35.34
C ALA A 597 -1.87 38.69 36.13
N ARG A 598 -2.71 38.00 36.92
CA ARG A 598 -3.67 38.63 37.84
C ARG A 598 -3.00 39.32 39.03
N LEU A 599 -1.93 38.74 39.57
CA LEU A 599 -1.11 39.33 40.64
C LEU A 599 -0.37 40.58 40.14
N ALA A 600 0.12 40.57 38.90
CA ALA A 600 0.71 41.74 38.26
C ALA A 600 -0.30 42.90 38.07
N GLN A 601 -1.60 42.62 38.09
CA GLN A 601 -2.68 43.62 38.02
C GLN A 601 -3.16 44.12 39.41
N LEU A 602 -2.75 43.48 40.52
CA LEU A 602 -3.26 43.74 41.88
C LEU A 602 -2.28 44.53 42.80
N GLU A 603 -1.36 45.29 42.22
CA GLU A 603 -0.50 46.30 42.87
C GLU A 603 0.73 45.81 43.69
N GLY A 604 1.88 46.45 43.41
CA GLY A 604 2.73 47.04 44.45
C GLY A 604 3.42 46.15 45.49
N ASN A 605 4.12 45.07 45.13
CA ASN A 605 5.14 44.52 46.03
C ASN A 605 6.27 43.76 45.30
N THR A 606 7.46 44.36 45.26
CA THR A 606 8.62 43.99 44.42
C THR A 606 9.39 42.74 44.88
N GLN A 607 8.99 42.10 45.98
CA GLN A 607 9.76 41.00 46.60
C GLN A 607 9.41 39.60 46.05
N VAL A 608 8.15 39.36 45.63
CA VAL A 608 7.69 38.02 45.19
C VAL A 608 8.12 37.70 43.75
N VAL A 609 8.27 38.71 42.90
CA VAL A 609 8.68 38.57 41.49
C VAL A 609 10.14 38.07 41.36
N ALA A 610 11.00 38.45 42.30
CA ALA A 610 12.41 38.07 42.31
C ALA A 610 12.63 36.59 42.70
N GLU A 611 11.74 36.02 43.51
CA GLU A 611 11.82 34.62 43.94
C GLU A 611 11.35 33.66 42.84
N VAL A 612 10.27 34.01 42.14
CA VAL A 612 9.75 33.21 41.00
C VAL A 612 10.70 33.24 39.80
N ALA A 613 11.32 34.39 39.51
CA ALA A 613 12.32 34.50 38.44
C ALA A 613 13.58 33.66 38.70
N LYS A 614 13.94 33.44 39.98
CA LYS A 614 15.07 32.59 40.37
C LYS A 614 14.81 31.11 40.15
N GLU A 615 13.60 30.62 40.43
CA GLU A 615 13.26 29.22 40.18
C GLU A 615 13.16 28.90 38.68
N VAL A 616 12.67 29.84 37.87
CA VAL A 616 12.60 29.67 36.40
C VAL A 616 13.99 29.63 35.77
N ALA A 617 14.91 30.49 36.22
CA ALA A 617 16.29 30.50 35.75
C ALA A 617 17.08 29.22 36.11
N HIS A 618 16.70 28.52 37.18
CA HIS A 618 17.33 27.26 37.59
C HIS A 618 16.95 26.08 36.68
N VAL A 619 15.85 26.18 35.93
CA VAL A 619 15.39 25.15 35.00
C VAL A 619 16.02 25.30 33.61
N GLU A 620 16.52 26.50 33.27
CA GLU A 620 16.98 26.82 31.90
C GLU A 620 18.49 26.61 31.67
N SER A 621 19.31 26.36 32.70
CA SER A 621 20.78 26.31 32.56
C SER A 621 21.36 24.95 32.12
N ALA A 622 20.64 24.15 31.34
CA ALA A 622 21.10 22.84 30.87
C ALA A 622 21.12 22.71 29.34
N LYS A 623 21.76 23.64 28.63
CA LYS A 623 22.10 23.44 27.21
C LYS A 623 23.43 24.08 26.86
N GLY A 624 24.40 23.23 26.56
CA GLY A 624 25.60 23.61 25.83
C GLY A 624 25.95 22.48 24.88
N LYS A 625 26.00 22.79 23.57
CA LYS A 625 26.93 22.19 22.60
C LYS A 625 26.69 22.75 21.19
N GLU A 626 27.66 23.51 20.70
CA GLU A 626 27.89 23.73 19.27
C GLU A 626 29.29 23.22 18.92
N LYS A 627 29.36 21.92 18.62
CA LYS A 627 30.47 21.30 17.85
C LYS A 627 30.09 19.91 17.28
N GLN A 628 28.80 19.66 17.04
CA GLN A 628 28.25 18.33 16.78
C GLN A 628 27.91 18.05 15.31
N VAL A 629 27.96 19.06 14.44
CA VAL A 629 27.33 19.00 13.10
C VAL A 629 28.18 18.23 12.07
N ALA A 630 29.49 18.11 12.25
CA ALA A 630 30.36 17.35 11.33
C ALA A 630 30.43 15.85 11.68
N ASP A 631 30.42 15.51 12.98
CA ASP A 631 30.40 14.12 13.44
C ASP A 631 29.00 13.49 13.29
N GLU A 632 27.92 14.29 13.31
CA GLU A 632 26.55 13.83 13.03
C GLU A 632 26.37 13.31 11.60
N ALA A 633 27.10 13.81 10.62
CA ALA A 633 26.97 13.38 9.23
C ALA A 633 27.60 12.01 8.98
N ALA A 634 28.73 11.71 9.62
CA ALA A 634 29.37 10.39 9.57
C ALA A 634 28.60 9.38 10.43
N LYS A 635 28.13 9.80 11.61
CA LYS A 635 27.28 8.99 12.48
C LYS A 635 25.93 8.66 11.83
N LYS A 636 25.32 9.58 11.07
CA LYS A 636 24.11 9.30 10.27
C LYS A 636 24.32 8.23 9.20
N ALA A 637 25.52 8.07 8.64
CA ALA A 637 25.81 7.04 7.64
C ALA A 637 26.02 5.66 8.28
N GLU A 638 26.65 5.60 9.45
CA GLU A 638 26.76 4.37 10.26
C GLU A 638 25.43 3.99 10.90
N ASP A 639 24.66 4.95 11.44
CA ASP A 639 23.31 4.76 11.96
C ASP A 639 22.34 4.33 10.86
N LYS A 640 22.54 4.73 9.59
CA LYS A 640 21.73 4.26 8.46
C LYS A 640 22.00 2.79 8.13
N LYS A 641 23.27 2.35 8.18
CA LYS A 641 23.64 0.94 8.06
C LYS A 641 23.18 0.11 9.25
N ALA A 642 23.34 0.64 10.47
CA ALA A 642 22.90 -0.01 11.69
C ALA A 642 21.36 -0.08 11.77
N ALA A 643 20.64 0.94 11.30
CA ALA A 643 19.18 0.92 11.20
C ALA A 643 18.71 -0.06 10.12
N GLU A 644 19.39 -0.19 8.98
CA GLU A 644 19.09 -1.23 7.98
C GLU A 644 19.30 -2.64 8.54
N GLU A 645 20.32 -2.85 9.38
CA GLU A 645 20.57 -4.12 10.09
C GLU A 645 19.62 -4.36 11.29
N GLU A 646 19.17 -3.31 11.99
CA GLU A 646 18.18 -3.37 13.07
C GLU A 646 16.74 -3.61 12.55
N ASP A 647 16.40 -3.06 11.38
CA ASP A 647 15.09 -3.25 10.73
C ASP A 647 14.92 -4.70 10.27
N ASP A 648 16.02 -5.32 9.81
CA ASP A 648 16.07 -6.74 9.46
C ASP A 648 15.91 -7.66 10.69
N ALA A 649 16.20 -7.17 11.90
CA ALA A 649 16.05 -7.89 13.17
C ALA A 649 14.68 -7.68 13.87
N LYS A 650 13.98 -6.57 13.63
CA LYS A 650 12.75 -6.18 14.36
C LYS A 650 11.44 -6.79 13.84
N GLY A 651 11.46 -7.52 12.72
CA GLY A 651 10.24 -8.08 12.12
C GLY A 651 9.20 -6.98 11.81
N PHE A 652 7.91 -7.33 11.71
CA PHE A 652 6.85 -6.35 11.43
C PHE A 652 6.35 -5.59 12.69
N GLY A 653 6.97 -5.76 13.86
CA GLY A 653 6.51 -5.11 15.10
C GLY A 653 5.06 -5.44 15.51
N LEU A 654 4.62 -6.69 15.30
CA LEU A 654 3.22 -7.09 15.43
C LEU A 654 2.89 -7.70 16.78
N LYS A 655 1.76 -7.27 17.36
CA LYS A 655 1.17 -7.81 18.59
C LYS A 655 0.79 -9.30 18.45
N ALA A 656 1.02 -10.12 19.48
CA ALA A 656 0.70 -11.54 19.51
C ALA A 656 -0.74 -11.83 19.98
N ALA A 657 -1.40 -10.87 20.65
CA ALA A 657 -2.76 -11.00 21.12
C ALA A 657 -3.78 -11.16 19.98
N ALA A 658 -4.79 -12.00 20.20
CA ALA A 658 -5.93 -12.08 19.31
C ALA A 658 -6.89 -10.91 19.56
N LYS A 659 -7.55 -10.47 18.49
CA LYS A 659 -8.65 -9.52 18.56
C LYS A 659 -9.80 -9.96 17.67
N THR A 660 -10.97 -9.34 17.83
CA THR A 660 -12.06 -9.54 16.87
C THR A 660 -11.67 -8.93 15.53
N LEU A 661 -11.82 -9.71 14.46
CA LEU A 661 -11.63 -9.23 13.09
C LEU A 661 -12.95 -8.72 12.55
N CYS A 662 -13.99 -9.58 12.57
CA CYS A 662 -15.36 -9.18 12.28
C CYS A 662 -16.36 -10.25 12.75
N LYS A 663 -17.63 -9.87 12.83
CA LYS A 663 -18.78 -10.76 12.80
C LYS A 663 -19.12 -10.99 11.32
N PRO A 664 -18.67 -12.10 10.70
CA PRO A 664 -18.82 -12.31 9.25
C PRO A 664 -20.30 -12.40 8.86
N PHE A 665 -20.69 -11.93 7.69
CA PHE A 665 -22.09 -12.06 7.25
C PHE A 665 -22.48 -13.48 6.84
N ASN A 666 -21.50 -14.26 6.39
CA ASN A 666 -21.67 -15.67 6.12
C ASN A 666 -21.07 -16.48 7.27
N HIS A 667 -21.93 -17.10 8.07
CA HIS A 667 -21.55 -17.95 9.19
C HIS A 667 -22.59 -19.08 9.40
N PRO A 668 -22.24 -20.17 10.10
CA PRO A 668 -23.21 -21.20 10.48
C PRO A 668 -24.36 -20.62 11.32
N GLU A 669 -25.48 -21.33 11.39
CA GLU A 669 -26.58 -20.95 12.29
C GLU A 669 -26.10 -20.96 13.76
N LEU A 670 -26.47 -19.93 14.52
CA LEU A 670 -26.20 -19.86 15.95
C LEU A 670 -27.32 -20.57 16.71
N LYS A 671 -26.98 -21.67 17.40
CA LYS A 671 -27.96 -22.48 18.13
C LYS A 671 -28.08 -22.04 19.59
N PRO A 672 -29.25 -22.22 20.26
CA PRO A 672 -29.45 -21.81 21.65
C PRO A 672 -28.47 -22.43 22.67
N GLU A 673 -27.93 -23.62 22.37
CA GLU A 673 -26.94 -24.29 23.19
C GLU A 673 -25.52 -23.71 23.07
N HIS A 674 -25.25 -22.88 22.05
CA HIS A 674 -23.94 -22.28 21.88
C HIS A 674 -23.66 -21.28 23.00
N LYS A 675 -22.57 -21.52 23.72
CA LYS A 675 -22.04 -20.64 24.74
C LYS A 675 -20.87 -19.83 24.18
N CYS A 676 -20.67 -18.66 24.75
CA CYS A 676 -19.48 -17.86 24.50
C CYS A 676 -18.24 -18.68 24.83
N PHE A 677 -17.36 -18.87 23.85
CA PHE A 677 -16.14 -19.68 23.99
C PHE A 677 -15.22 -19.21 25.13
N ALA A 678 -15.30 -17.93 25.51
CA ALA A 678 -14.39 -17.31 26.46
C ALA A 678 -14.95 -17.20 27.89
N CYS A 679 -16.24 -16.89 28.06
CA CYS A 679 -16.86 -16.66 29.37
C CYS A 679 -18.01 -17.60 29.73
N GLY A 680 -18.47 -18.45 28.79
CA GLY A 680 -19.51 -19.44 29.03
C GLY A 680 -20.95 -18.90 29.09
N SER A 681 -21.17 -17.58 28.94
CA SER A 681 -22.52 -17.00 28.80
C SER A 681 -23.19 -17.46 27.50
N ALA A 682 -24.48 -17.15 27.30
CA ALA A 682 -25.12 -17.37 26.00
C ALA A 682 -24.37 -16.60 24.89
N ALA A 683 -24.13 -17.26 23.75
CA ALA A 683 -23.56 -16.60 22.58
C ALA A 683 -24.63 -15.76 21.87
N LYS A 684 -24.23 -14.63 21.29
CA LYS A 684 -25.09 -13.73 20.51
C LYS A 684 -24.73 -13.71 19.02
N ALA A 685 -23.48 -14.02 18.67
CA ALA A 685 -23.02 -14.01 17.30
C ALA A 685 -21.87 -15.02 17.09
N TRP A 686 -21.70 -15.44 15.84
CA TRP A 686 -20.42 -15.99 15.41
C TRP A 686 -19.46 -14.84 15.12
N THR A 687 -18.22 -14.95 15.60
CA THR A 687 -17.21 -13.91 15.47
C THR A 687 -15.89 -14.52 15.01
N LEU A 688 -15.28 -13.88 14.03
CA LEU A 688 -13.97 -14.23 13.52
C LEU A 688 -12.91 -13.48 14.33
N TRP A 689 -11.94 -14.23 14.83
CA TRP A 689 -10.83 -13.77 15.62
C TRP A 689 -9.51 -14.11 14.93
N GLY A 690 -8.47 -13.37 15.29
CA GLY A 690 -7.12 -13.71 14.89
C GLY A 690 -6.09 -12.72 15.41
N ARG A 691 -4.83 -13.07 15.21
CA ARG A 691 -3.72 -12.11 15.27
C ARG A 691 -3.83 -11.17 14.07
N SER A 692 -3.48 -9.90 14.23
CA SER A 692 -3.64 -8.89 13.17
C SER A 692 -2.36 -8.11 12.91
N TYR A 693 -2.32 -7.46 11.75
CA TYR A 693 -1.44 -6.33 11.45
C TYR A 693 -1.90 -5.03 12.13
#